data_AF-A0A7W6SAP1-F1
#
_entry.id   AF-A0A7W6SAP1-F1
#
_cell.length_a   1.000
_cell.length_b   1.000
_cell.length_c   1.000
_cell.angle_alpha   90.00
_cell.angle_beta   90.00
_cell.angle_gamma   90.00
#
_symmetry.space_group_name_H-M   'P 1'
#
loop_
_entity.id
_entity.type
_entity.pdbx_description
1 polymer ?
#
loop_
_entity_poly.entity_id
_entity_poly.type
_entity_poly.pdbx_seq_one_letter_code
_entity_poly.pdbx_strand_id
1 'polypeptide(L)'
;MMDLGINLWGADWVFDGTYMVPTTSQIDYFASKGFTNIRLPFNWETMQSSLDGPLNADLLKSIHQVVDYAASQGISVILDVHNYGRYNDQLIGSPEVPVSSFVDLWSKIASEFADDSNVRFGLMNEPQQENASDWLSISNAAIAAIRETGATQQVLVPGIGWTGAWSWTSGDNAKIIGAEGAIVDPANNYAIEVHQYLDDTSGQHEWVVSADIGVERLTAITEWARANGVSLYLGEFGVADNPQALEALDKMMAYLQANDDVWTSASYWVAGMANPTYIYTVQPDLGVLDVPQMDVLEKYTGAVVTETVLKDGTVRHDVYAQDGKTVTLSDVLTKNGELLSRSIFDADGNLSSKAVIAVDGGITVTVYGEAGKAYPATETVYNSDHEHIQESVTDAAGITIEKLYEPGAHEAYQETSYHADGSLNYVTEHIDGKHISETYENGVLTKIEVYNSSWTLVSRDSFDASGNLTGRQVDNADGSHDLSTFNAKTGIIQSVTEYAANWTVSGTTSYDSKGYPTRQVSYEADGSRTITSYKSGSDALSQSQHLTAEGKLASLTTYSEAGQTTSTYAPPGSALVDSTVVIENGVVVSSVQYAYDAKGLITTVEHVEADGSRTIENYDDTHQTNPVSTTAYDASWKLISVTYFDENGRVSVINAAGDNGVNTLTSFVAGTNAVSQVEVYVDWKLQSRTNYDENGSISKIQTDHGQGTHEVQTFTPEQQDHPTSTTLYDASWKLVSVSYFDELGHTTVVNVAGENGLNTLTSFVPGTDDIKQVEVYVDWKLQSRTDYDADGKISKIQTDNDDGTHEVQVFTAEQQGHPSSTSLYDASWKLVAYTTFDSHSNDGAGSMSFLVAGDSVDAAYFESAAAGDETSPHTYAFALDDQAGANFGDETFSFAEAGYADEVFSTANHIFNAFDDTTVVSPHYDLV
;
A
#
# COMPACT_ATOMS: atom_id res chain seq x y z
N MET A 1 1.96 -83.30 -9.85
CA MET A 1 1.15 -82.10 -10.07
C MET A 1 2.13 -80.96 -10.15
N MET A 2 1.97 -80.06 -11.13
CA MET A 2 2.86 -78.92 -11.37
C MET A 2 2.61 -77.84 -10.31
N ASP A 3 3.67 -77.19 -9.84
CA ASP A 3 3.59 -76.03 -8.94
C ASP A 3 3.02 -74.81 -9.70
N LEU A 4 1.71 -74.56 -9.63
CA LEU A 4 1.10 -73.35 -10.18
C LEU A 4 1.32 -72.13 -9.27
N GLY A 5 1.72 -71.01 -9.86
CA GLY A 5 2.03 -69.74 -9.24
C GLY A 5 1.44 -68.53 -9.97
N ILE A 6 1.74 -67.34 -9.47
CA ILE A 6 1.20 -66.07 -9.95
C ILE A 6 2.28 -64.99 -9.98
N ASN A 7 2.33 -64.19 -11.05
CA ASN A 7 3.12 -62.96 -11.09
C ASN A 7 2.37 -61.86 -10.34
N LEU A 8 2.97 -61.29 -9.28
CA LEU A 8 2.42 -60.15 -8.56
C LEU A 8 3.22 -58.88 -8.87
N TRP A 9 2.75 -58.13 -9.87
CA TRP A 9 3.42 -56.95 -10.39
C TRP A 9 3.07 -55.69 -9.59
N GLY A 10 4.10 -54.97 -9.14
CA GLY A 10 3.94 -53.74 -8.34
C GLY A 10 5.19 -53.20 -7.67
N ALA A 11 6.18 -54.04 -7.34
CA ALA A 11 7.29 -53.69 -6.45
C ALA A 11 8.13 -52.46 -6.86
N ASP A 12 8.12 -52.07 -8.13
CA ASP A 12 8.79 -50.87 -8.65
C ASP A 12 8.09 -49.54 -8.35
N TRP A 13 6.80 -49.59 -8.07
CA TRP A 13 5.98 -48.39 -7.91
C TRP A 13 5.91 -47.98 -6.45
N VAL A 14 6.11 -46.69 -6.19
CA VAL A 14 5.95 -46.10 -4.86
C VAL A 14 4.67 -45.29 -4.83
N PHE A 15 3.72 -45.69 -3.98
CA PHE A 15 2.49 -44.96 -3.70
C PHE A 15 2.48 -44.49 -2.25
N ASP A 16 2.20 -43.21 -2.02
CA ASP A 16 2.27 -42.53 -0.72
C ASP A 16 3.52 -42.91 0.13
N GLY A 17 4.69 -42.87 -0.51
CA GLY A 17 5.98 -43.20 0.13
C GLY A 17 6.24 -44.70 0.39
N THR A 18 5.33 -45.60 0.02
CA THR A 18 5.43 -47.05 0.25
C THR A 18 5.54 -47.81 -1.08
N TYR A 19 6.41 -48.82 -1.15
CA TYR A 19 6.50 -49.71 -2.32
C TYR A 19 5.25 -50.59 -2.46
N MET A 20 4.71 -50.69 -3.68
CA MET A 20 3.55 -51.50 -4.04
C MET A 20 3.89 -53.00 -4.17
N VAL A 21 4.61 -53.54 -3.18
CA VAL A 21 4.82 -54.99 -3.03
C VAL A 21 3.51 -55.69 -2.64
N PRO A 22 3.39 -57.02 -2.84
CA PRO A 22 2.22 -57.80 -2.42
C PRO A 22 1.82 -57.58 -0.95
N THR A 23 0.54 -57.34 -0.70
CA THR A 23 -0.01 -57.32 0.67
C THR A 23 -0.15 -58.74 1.21
N THR A 24 -0.22 -58.86 2.54
CA THR A 24 -0.55 -60.13 3.20
C THR A 24 -1.88 -60.71 2.69
N SER A 25 -2.91 -59.88 2.56
CA SER A 25 -4.23 -60.29 2.05
C SER A 25 -4.23 -60.77 0.60
N GLN A 26 -3.34 -60.24 -0.27
CA GLN A 26 -3.13 -60.79 -1.62
C GLN A 26 -2.46 -62.16 -1.55
N ILE A 27 -1.41 -62.31 -0.73
CA ILE A 27 -0.71 -63.58 -0.54
C ILE A 27 -1.68 -64.63 0.02
N ASP A 28 -2.51 -64.29 1.00
CA ASP A 28 -3.56 -65.15 1.57
C ASP A 28 -4.61 -65.56 0.53
N TYR A 29 -5.08 -64.61 -0.31
CA TYR A 29 -6.02 -64.93 -1.38
C TYR A 29 -5.43 -65.98 -2.34
N PHE A 30 -4.22 -65.77 -2.86
CA PHE A 30 -3.60 -66.74 -3.78
C PHE A 30 -3.22 -68.06 -3.08
N ALA A 31 -2.77 -68.03 -1.82
CA ALA A 31 -2.60 -69.24 -1.00
C ALA A 31 -3.91 -70.01 -0.86
N SER A 32 -5.03 -69.30 -0.66
CA SER A 32 -6.34 -69.90 -0.48
C SER A 32 -6.91 -70.54 -1.75
N LYS A 33 -6.57 -70.01 -2.93
CA LYS A 33 -6.84 -70.66 -4.23
C LYS A 33 -5.87 -71.80 -4.55
N GLY A 34 -4.85 -72.03 -3.70
CA GLY A 34 -3.89 -73.13 -3.79
C GLY A 34 -2.62 -72.83 -4.59
N PHE A 35 -2.34 -71.56 -4.91
CA PHE A 35 -1.08 -71.19 -5.57
C PHE A 35 0.11 -71.44 -4.63
N THR A 36 1.21 -71.92 -5.21
CA THR A 36 2.39 -72.46 -4.51
C THR A 36 3.62 -71.57 -4.60
N ASN A 37 3.60 -70.63 -5.55
CA ASN A 37 4.70 -69.72 -5.79
C ASN A 37 4.20 -68.35 -6.29
N ILE A 38 4.95 -67.31 -5.94
CA ILE A 38 4.77 -65.93 -6.39
C ILE A 38 6.00 -65.55 -7.19
N ARG A 39 5.85 -65.18 -8.46
CA ARG A 39 6.90 -64.43 -9.19
C ARG A 39 6.73 -62.96 -8.86
N LEU A 40 7.81 -62.33 -8.41
CA LEU A 40 7.86 -60.96 -7.92
C LEU A 40 8.79 -60.14 -8.82
N PRO A 41 8.27 -59.52 -9.89
CA PRO A 41 9.01 -58.60 -10.74
C PRO A 41 9.50 -57.37 -9.96
N PHE A 42 10.75 -56.99 -10.16
CA PHE A 42 11.31 -55.69 -9.82
C PHE A 42 12.38 -55.26 -10.83
N ASN A 43 12.47 -53.96 -11.12
CA ASN A 43 13.52 -53.40 -11.95
C ASN A 43 14.85 -53.30 -11.17
N TRP A 44 15.94 -53.59 -11.88
CA TRP A 44 17.31 -53.39 -11.45
C TRP A 44 17.57 -51.93 -11.04
N GLU A 45 17.03 -50.95 -11.77
CA GLU A 45 17.16 -49.52 -11.47
C GLU A 45 16.53 -49.13 -10.12
N THR A 46 15.41 -49.77 -9.75
CA THR A 46 14.76 -49.56 -8.44
C THR A 46 15.53 -50.26 -7.33
N MET A 47 16.00 -51.49 -7.57
CA MET A 47 16.75 -52.31 -6.63
C MET A 47 18.18 -51.81 -6.39
N GLN A 48 18.83 -51.23 -7.41
CA GLN A 48 20.22 -50.78 -7.38
C GLN A 48 20.38 -49.57 -8.32
N SER A 49 20.08 -48.37 -7.83
CA SER A 49 20.03 -47.11 -8.61
C SER A 49 21.35 -46.61 -9.20
N SER A 50 22.44 -47.35 -9.00
CA SER A 50 23.73 -47.16 -9.66
C SER A 50 24.46 -48.49 -9.73
N LEU A 51 24.94 -48.88 -10.92
CA LEU A 51 25.75 -50.10 -11.11
C LEU A 51 26.87 -50.18 -10.06
N ASP A 52 27.12 -51.40 -9.57
CA ASP A 52 28.08 -51.73 -8.51
C ASP A 52 27.77 -51.10 -7.12
N GLY A 53 26.71 -50.30 -7.01
CA GLY A 53 26.26 -49.62 -5.78
C GLY A 53 25.55 -50.52 -4.76
N PRO A 54 25.17 -50.00 -3.59
CA PRO A 54 24.37 -50.76 -2.61
C PRO A 54 22.97 -51.08 -3.16
N LEU A 55 22.35 -52.12 -2.63
CA LEU A 55 20.92 -52.37 -2.86
C LEU A 55 20.07 -51.32 -2.13
N ASN A 56 18.86 -51.08 -2.66
CA ASN A 56 17.86 -50.19 -2.09
C ASN A 56 17.28 -50.81 -0.81
N ALA A 57 17.71 -50.32 0.35
CA ALA A 57 17.38 -50.90 1.66
C ALA A 57 15.88 -50.90 1.98
N ASP A 58 15.11 -49.91 1.49
CA ASP A 58 13.67 -49.83 1.76
C ASP A 58 12.89 -50.82 0.89
N LEU A 59 13.22 -50.96 -0.39
CA LEU A 59 12.64 -52.00 -1.26
C LEU A 59 13.05 -53.40 -0.80
N LEU A 60 14.34 -53.61 -0.47
CA LEU A 60 14.85 -54.89 0.02
C LEU A 60 14.12 -55.33 1.29
N LYS A 61 13.91 -54.41 2.25
CA LYS A 61 13.10 -54.66 3.46
C LYS A 61 11.67 -55.06 3.10
N SER A 62 11.01 -54.35 2.17
CA SER A 62 9.67 -54.71 1.71
C SER A 62 9.62 -56.10 1.05
N ILE A 63 10.67 -56.49 0.32
CA ILE A 63 10.77 -57.84 -0.28
C ILE A 63 11.00 -58.92 0.79
N HIS A 64 11.84 -58.69 1.81
CA HIS A 64 11.95 -59.63 2.94
C HIS A 64 10.60 -59.85 3.64
N GLN A 65 9.82 -58.78 3.85
CA GLN A 65 8.47 -58.91 4.44
C GLN A 65 7.53 -59.79 3.59
N VAL A 66 7.65 -59.74 2.26
CA VAL A 66 6.91 -60.64 1.35
C VAL A 66 7.46 -62.07 1.40
N VAL A 67 8.79 -62.26 1.43
CA VAL A 67 9.43 -63.58 1.50
C VAL A 67 9.09 -64.30 2.82
N ASP A 68 9.19 -63.60 3.95
CA ASP A 68 8.82 -64.09 5.29
C ASP A 68 7.34 -64.48 5.35
N TYR A 69 6.45 -63.62 4.83
CA TYR A 69 5.01 -63.88 4.89
C TYR A 69 4.61 -65.01 3.94
N ALA A 70 5.14 -65.03 2.71
CA ALA A 70 4.95 -66.14 1.78
C ALA A 70 5.44 -67.47 2.39
N ALA A 71 6.60 -67.47 3.06
CA ALA A 71 7.09 -68.66 3.77
C ALA A 71 6.10 -69.15 4.83
N SER A 72 5.44 -68.25 5.57
CA SER A 72 4.41 -68.61 6.55
C SER A 72 3.17 -69.26 5.92
N GLN A 73 2.79 -68.86 4.71
CA GLN A 73 1.71 -69.48 3.93
C GLN A 73 2.16 -70.72 3.12
N GLY A 74 3.43 -71.14 3.23
CA GLY A 74 4.00 -72.25 2.46
C GLY A 74 4.31 -71.92 0.99
N ILE A 75 4.31 -70.65 0.62
CA ILE A 75 4.55 -70.14 -0.74
C ILE A 75 6.04 -69.85 -0.96
N SER A 76 6.54 -70.21 -2.14
CA SER A 76 7.88 -69.84 -2.62
C SER A 76 7.88 -68.55 -3.43
N VAL A 77 8.92 -67.72 -3.29
CA VAL A 77 9.03 -66.43 -4.00
C VAL A 77 10.13 -66.49 -5.05
N ILE A 78 9.78 -66.28 -6.31
CA ILE A 78 10.73 -66.08 -7.39
C ILE A 78 11.05 -64.58 -7.49
N LEU A 79 12.29 -64.22 -7.19
CA LEU A 79 12.82 -62.87 -7.37
C LEU A 79 13.18 -62.69 -8.85
N ASP A 80 12.43 -61.87 -9.58
CA ASP A 80 12.59 -61.63 -11.02
C ASP A 80 13.14 -60.23 -11.31
N VAL A 81 14.32 -60.16 -11.93
CA VAL A 81 14.94 -58.89 -12.36
C VAL A 81 14.35 -58.49 -13.72
N HIS A 82 13.37 -57.60 -13.72
CA HIS A 82 12.40 -57.46 -14.82
C HIS A 82 12.88 -56.60 -16.02
N ASN A 83 14.11 -56.83 -16.49
CA ASN A 83 14.91 -55.83 -17.21
C ASN A 83 15.24 -56.11 -18.69
N TYR A 84 14.70 -57.15 -19.31
CA TYR A 84 14.88 -57.45 -20.75
C TYR A 84 16.34 -57.62 -21.21
N GLY A 85 17.25 -57.92 -20.27
CA GLY A 85 18.71 -58.00 -20.47
C GLY A 85 19.45 -56.66 -20.43
N ARG A 86 18.90 -55.61 -19.79
CA ARG A 86 19.42 -54.23 -19.82
C ARG A 86 19.52 -53.55 -18.46
N TYR A 87 20.25 -52.43 -18.43
CA TYR A 87 20.15 -51.39 -17.39
C TYR A 87 20.22 -50.02 -18.07
N ASN A 88 19.29 -49.10 -17.76
CA ASN A 88 19.09 -47.81 -18.43
C ASN A 88 19.15 -47.92 -19.97
N ASP A 89 18.31 -48.81 -20.52
CA ASP A 89 18.22 -49.19 -21.94
C ASP A 89 19.48 -49.80 -22.58
N GLN A 90 20.61 -49.91 -21.86
CA GLN A 90 21.85 -50.48 -22.40
C GLN A 90 21.95 -51.99 -22.11
N LEU A 91 22.33 -52.78 -23.12
CA LEU A 91 22.45 -54.24 -23.00
C LEU A 91 23.61 -54.66 -22.09
N ILE A 92 23.39 -55.68 -21.25
CA ILE A 92 24.45 -56.29 -20.44
C ILE A 92 25.57 -56.81 -21.37
N GLY A 93 26.81 -56.44 -21.09
CA GLY A 93 27.97 -56.70 -21.94
C GLY A 93 28.39 -55.52 -22.82
N SER A 94 27.62 -54.42 -22.85
CA SER A 94 28.07 -53.16 -23.45
C SER A 94 29.16 -52.47 -22.60
N PRO A 95 29.87 -51.46 -23.14
CA PRO A 95 30.77 -50.61 -22.34
C PRO A 95 30.10 -49.88 -21.18
N GLU A 96 28.79 -49.61 -21.30
CA GLU A 96 27.97 -48.88 -20.33
C GLU A 96 27.41 -49.80 -19.22
N VAL A 97 27.10 -51.06 -19.54
CA VAL A 97 26.63 -52.08 -18.59
C VAL A 97 27.51 -53.33 -18.69
N PRO A 98 28.71 -53.34 -18.08
CA PRO A 98 29.59 -54.51 -18.09
C PRO A 98 28.95 -55.73 -17.41
N VAL A 99 29.32 -56.94 -17.86
CA VAL A 99 28.84 -58.20 -17.26
C VAL A 99 29.16 -58.29 -15.76
N SER A 100 30.23 -57.63 -15.30
CA SER A 100 30.60 -57.55 -13.88
C SER A 100 29.54 -56.88 -13.01
N SER A 101 28.75 -55.94 -13.54
CA SER A 101 27.74 -55.22 -12.76
C SER A 101 26.45 -56.03 -12.59
N PHE A 102 26.12 -56.89 -13.56
CA PHE A 102 25.06 -57.88 -13.41
C PHE A 102 25.45 -59.01 -12.45
N VAL A 103 26.75 -59.39 -12.46
CA VAL A 103 27.36 -60.27 -11.45
C VAL A 103 27.32 -59.65 -10.06
N ASP A 104 27.62 -58.36 -9.93
CA ASP A 104 27.55 -57.62 -8.66
C ASP A 104 26.13 -57.61 -8.08
N LEU A 105 25.11 -57.24 -8.90
CA LEU A 105 23.70 -57.30 -8.51
C LEU A 105 23.34 -58.69 -7.96
N TRP A 106 23.60 -59.75 -8.73
CA TRP A 106 23.25 -61.11 -8.34
C TRP A 106 24.03 -61.61 -7.12
N SER A 107 25.29 -61.21 -6.96
CA SER A 107 26.06 -61.53 -5.74
C SER A 107 25.48 -60.88 -4.48
N LYS A 108 24.87 -59.69 -4.61
CA LYS A 108 24.22 -58.99 -3.50
C LYS A 108 22.87 -59.61 -3.18
N ILE A 109 21.98 -59.74 -4.17
CA ILE A 109 20.65 -60.38 -3.98
C ILE A 109 20.79 -61.79 -3.41
N ALA A 110 21.68 -62.62 -3.97
CA ALA A 110 21.91 -63.97 -3.45
C ALA A 110 22.71 -64.03 -2.13
N SER A 111 23.18 -62.90 -1.60
CA SER A 111 23.73 -62.82 -0.23
C SER A 111 22.65 -62.51 0.80
N GLU A 112 21.72 -61.60 0.47
CA GLU A 112 20.61 -61.25 1.38
C GLU A 112 19.64 -62.42 1.58
N PHE A 113 19.33 -63.17 0.52
CA PHE A 113 18.38 -64.30 0.54
C PHE A 113 19.05 -65.69 0.60
N ALA A 114 20.32 -65.79 1.04
CA ALA A 114 21.10 -67.03 0.97
C ALA A 114 20.52 -68.18 1.82
N ASP A 115 20.00 -67.86 3.01
CA ASP A 115 19.39 -68.84 3.94
C ASP A 115 17.89 -69.10 3.66
N ASP A 116 17.25 -68.29 2.81
CA ASP A 116 15.80 -68.34 2.56
C ASP A 116 15.43 -69.46 1.59
N SER A 117 15.12 -70.63 2.15
CA SER A 117 14.85 -71.86 1.38
C SER A 117 13.58 -71.83 0.52
N ASN A 118 12.69 -70.85 0.69
CA ASN A 118 11.52 -70.63 -0.16
C ASN A 118 11.80 -69.68 -1.34
N VAL A 119 12.99 -69.09 -1.45
CA VAL A 119 13.35 -68.19 -2.56
C VAL A 119 13.84 -68.98 -3.79
N ARG A 120 13.52 -68.48 -4.99
CA ARG A 120 14.10 -68.90 -6.28
C ARG A 120 14.58 -67.64 -7.01
N PHE A 121 15.59 -67.77 -7.88
CA PHE A 121 16.21 -66.63 -8.57
C PHE A 121 15.88 -66.63 -10.07
N GLY A 122 14.97 -65.75 -10.50
CA GLY A 122 14.69 -65.45 -11.91
C GLY A 122 15.74 -64.50 -12.47
N LEU A 123 16.71 -65.03 -13.23
CA LEU A 123 17.93 -64.28 -13.57
C LEU A 123 17.67 -62.93 -14.27
N MET A 124 16.68 -62.89 -15.15
CA MET A 124 16.35 -61.73 -15.98
C MET A 124 15.04 -61.97 -16.72
N ASN A 125 14.08 -61.05 -16.64
CA ASN A 125 12.91 -61.14 -17.51
C ASN A 125 13.29 -60.98 -18.99
N GLU A 126 12.69 -61.80 -19.86
CA GLU A 126 12.67 -61.67 -21.33
C GLU A 126 13.93 -61.07 -22.02
N PRO A 127 15.13 -61.69 -21.92
CA PRO A 127 16.35 -61.16 -22.52
C PRO A 127 16.27 -60.91 -24.03
N GLN A 128 16.63 -59.71 -24.47
CA GLN A 128 16.67 -59.32 -25.89
C GLN A 128 18.11 -59.20 -26.44
N GLN A 129 19.03 -60.02 -25.94
CA GLN A 129 20.43 -60.01 -26.40
C GLN A 129 20.56 -60.46 -27.86
N GLU A 130 21.53 -59.88 -28.58
CA GLU A 130 21.74 -60.16 -30.01
C GLU A 130 22.05 -61.63 -30.32
N ASN A 131 22.84 -62.29 -29.45
CA ASN A 131 23.29 -63.67 -29.65
C ASN A 131 23.11 -64.53 -28.39
N ALA A 132 22.63 -65.77 -28.58
CA ALA A 132 22.42 -66.72 -27.49
C ALA A 132 23.72 -67.13 -26.77
N SER A 133 24.88 -67.04 -27.44
CA SER A 133 26.21 -67.32 -26.87
C SER A 133 26.63 -66.29 -25.81
N ASP A 134 26.24 -65.05 -26.03
CA ASP A 134 26.67 -63.92 -25.21
C ASP A 134 25.79 -63.91 -23.95
N TRP A 135 24.49 -64.14 -24.11
CA TRP A 135 23.57 -64.36 -23.00
C TRP A 135 23.89 -65.60 -22.16
N LEU A 136 24.30 -66.71 -22.78
CA LEU A 136 24.78 -67.89 -22.03
C LEU A 136 26.01 -67.55 -21.17
N SER A 137 26.93 -66.76 -21.71
CA SER A 137 28.15 -66.33 -21.00
C SER A 137 27.82 -65.42 -19.81
N ILE A 138 26.84 -64.52 -19.98
CA ILE A 138 26.31 -63.64 -18.92
C ILE A 138 25.58 -64.48 -17.84
N SER A 139 24.71 -65.40 -18.25
CA SER A 139 23.95 -66.27 -17.35
C SER A 139 24.87 -67.15 -16.49
N ASN A 140 25.87 -67.79 -17.08
CA ASN A 140 26.85 -68.59 -16.34
C ASN A 140 27.70 -67.74 -15.37
N ALA A 141 27.98 -66.48 -15.69
CA ALA A 141 28.68 -65.58 -14.78
C ALA A 141 27.80 -65.22 -13.56
N ALA A 142 26.51 -64.94 -13.76
CA ALA A 142 25.55 -64.71 -12.67
C ALA A 142 25.35 -65.97 -11.81
N ILE A 143 25.18 -67.15 -12.42
CA ILE A 143 25.08 -68.42 -11.70
C ILE A 143 26.32 -68.68 -10.83
N ALA A 144 27.52 -68.44 -11.35
CA ALA A 144 28.75 -68.58 -10.57
C ALA A 144 28.75 -67.63 -9.37
N ALA A 145 28.38 -66.35 -9.56
CA ALA A 145 28.31 -65.35 -8.49
C ALA A 145 27.28 -65.74 -7.40
N ILE A 146 26.11 -66.23 -7.79
CA ILE A 146 25.07 -66.75 -6.88
C ILE A 146 25.62 -67.92 -6.05
N ARG A 147 26.33 -68.88 -6.68
CA ARG A 147 26.91 -70.02 -5.93
C ARG A 147 28.12 -69.63 -5.08
N GLU A 148 28.82 -68.53 -5.38
CA GLU A 148 29.91 -68.01 -4.55
C GLU A 148 29.43 -67.39 -3.22
N THR A 149 28.16 -66.95 -3.10
CA THR A 149 27.58 -66.54 -1.81
C THR A 149 27.33 -67.73 -0.86
N GLY A 150 27.18 -68.93 -1.44
CA GLY A 150 26.72 -70.14 -0.76
C GLY A 150 25.25 -70.50 -1.03
N ALA A 151 24.50 -69.65 -1.74
CA ALA A 151 23.09 -69.87 -2.04
C ALA A 151 22.84 -71.15 -2.85
N THR A 152 21.89 -71.99 -2.41
CA THR A 152 21.56 -73.30 -2.99
C THR A 152 20.20 -73.36 -3.70
N GLN A 153 19.47 -72.24 -3.67
CA GLN A 153 18.16 -71.97 -4.28
C GLN A 153 18.12 -72.33 -5.77
N GLN A 154 16.92 -72.57 -6.31
CA GLN A 154 16.76 -72.83 -7.74
C GLN A 154 17.03 -71.56 -8.54
N VAL A 155 17.86 -71.66 -9.59
CA VAL A 155 18.09 -70.57 -10.54
C VAL A 155 17.28 -70.83 -11.82
N LEU A 156 16.54 -69.84 -12.28
CA LEU A 156 15.72 -69.91 -13.47
C LEU A 156 16.44 -69.17 -14.59
N VAL A 157 16.71 -69.89 -15.68
CA VAL A 157 17.63 -69.46 -16.74
C VAL A 157 16.84 -69.21 -18.03
N PRO A 158 16.62 -67.95 -18.43
CA PRO A 158 15.89 -67.60 -19.64
C PRO A 158 16.76 -67.74 -20.90
N GLY A 159 16.11 -67.87 -22.05
CA GLY A 159 16.71 -67.74 -23.38
C GLY A 159 16.69 -66.31 -23.90
N ILE A 160 17.23 -66.10 -25.11
CA ILE A 160 17.09 -64.81 -25.81
C ILE A 160 15.79 -64.75 -26.64
N GLY A 161 15.39 -63.54 -27.02
CA GLY A 161 14.22 -63.30 -27.87
C GLY A 161 12.91 -63.47 -27.10
N TRP A 162 12.80 -62.75 -25.98
CA TRP A 162 11.64 -62.80 -25.06
C TRP A 162 11.40 -64.20 -24.45
N THR A 163 12.44 -65.04 -24.43
CA THR A 163 12.42 -66.45 -23.98
C THR A 163 11.20 -67.28 -24.43
N GLY A 164 10.66 -66.99 -25.63
CA GLY A 164 9.41 -67.58 -26.09
C GLY A 164 9.46 -69.09 -26.28
N ALA A 165 8.57 -69.84 -25.62
CA ALA A 165 8.52 -71.31 -25.71
C ALA A 165 8.32 -71.80 -27.16
N TRP A 166 7.45 -71.13 -27.93
CA TRP A 166 7.18 -71.39 -29.34
C TRP A 166 8.41 -71.29 -30.26
N SER A 167 9.41 -70.48 -29.91
CA SER A 167 10.58 -70.21 -30.74
C SER A 167 11.81 -71.02 -30.31
N TRP A 168 11.84 -71.51 -29.06
CA TRP A 168 13.00 -72.12 -28.40
C TRP A 168 13.79 -73.13 -29.26
N THR A 169 13.09 -74.07 -29.91
CA THR A 169 13.68 -75.16 -30.70
C THR A 169 13.97 -74.81 -32.15
N SER A 170 13.43 -73.69 -32.66
CA SER A 170 13.68 -73.21 -34.02
C SER A 170 14.80 -72.16 -34.06
N GLY A 171 14.84 -71.27 -33.06
CA GLY A 171 15.94 -70.36 -32.77
C GLY A 171 17.16 -71.07 -32.17
N ASP A 172 18.13 -70.30 -31.70
CA ASP A 172 19.42 -70.84 -31.20
C ASP A 172 19.44 -71.13 -29.70
N ASN A 173 18.37 -70.81 -28.95
CA ASN A 173 18.24 -71.13 -27.52
C ASN A 173 18.46 -72.62 -27.25
N ALA A 174 17.72 -73.51 -27.93
CA ALA A 174 17.89 -74.96 -27.82
C ALA A 174 19.25 -75.50 -28.31
N LYS A 175 19.99 -74.73 -29.13
CA LYS A 175 21.27 -75.15 -29.73
C LYS A 175 22.50 -74.70 -28.94
N ILE A 176 22.35 -73.60 -28.17
CA ILE A 176 23.44 -72.92 -27.47
C ILE A 176 23.21 -72.97 -25.96
N ILE A 177 22.12 -72.38 -25.47
CA ILE A 177 21.81 -72.28 -24.03
C ILE A 177 21.39 -73.64 -23.48
N GLY A 178 20.54 -74.36 -24.22
CA GLY A 178 20.05 -75.68 -23.85
C GLY A 178 20.94 -76.86 -24.27
N ALA A 179 22.18 -76.63 -24.73
CA ALA A 179 23.07 -77.73 -25.08
C ALA A 179 23.60 -78.46 -23.83
N GLU A 180 23.92 -79.75 -23.96
CA GLU A 180 24.39 -80.59 -22.85
C GLU A 180 25.64 -79.98 -22.18
N GLY A 181 25.52 -79.59 -20.91
CA GLY A 181 26.59 -78.96 -20.14
C GLY A 181 26.90 -77.49 -20.48
N ALA A 182 26.02 -76.81 -21.23
CA ALA A 182 26.17 -75.39 -21.55
C ALA A 182 25.91 -74.47 -20.36
N ILE A 183 24.85 -74.74 -19.59
CA ILE A 183 24.60 -74.10 -18.29
C ILE A 183 25.46 -74.81 -17.24
N VAL A 184 26.23 -74.03 -16.47
CA VAL A 184 27.22 -74.53 -15.50
C VAL A 184 26.81 -74.11 -14.09
N ASP A 185 25.90 -74.87 -13.49
CA ASP A 185 25.53 -74.74 -12.07
C ASP A 185 26.22 -75.81 -11.19
N PRO A 186 27.17 -75.44 -10.32
CA PRO A 186 27.76 -76.35 -9.32
C PRO A 186 26.78 -77.06 -8.39
N ALA A 187 25.58 -76.50 -8.15
CA ALA A 187 24.54 -77.13 -7.34
C ALA A 187 23.63 -78.07 -8.16
N ASN A 188 23.66 -77.98 -9.50
CA ASN A 188 22.74 -78.65 -10.42
C ASN A 188 21.26 -78.43 -10.01
N ASN A 189 20.90 -77.20 -9.64
CA ASN A 189 19.57 -76.78 -9.23
C ASN A 189 19.13 -75.58 -10.06
N TYR A 190 18.81 -75.84 -11.33
CA TYR A 190 18.30 -74.84 -12.27
C TYR A 190 17.13 -75.38 -13.10
N ALA A 191 16.35 -74.47 -13.68
CA ALA A 191 15.37 -74.78 -14.72
C ALA A 191 15.49 -73.76 -15.86
N ILE A 192 14.98 -74.10 -17.04
CA ILE A 192 14.86 -73.15 -18.16
C ILE A 192 13.55 -72.38 -18.00
N GLU A 193 13.63 -71.04 -17.93
CA GLU A 193 12.47 -70.15 -17.88
C GLU A 193 12.05 -69.77 -19.30
N VAL A 194 10.80 -70.06 -19.66
CA VAL A 194 10.20 -69.67 -20.95
C VAL A 194 8.84 -69.04 -20.76
N HIS A 195 8.42 -68.21 -21.71
CA HIS A 195 7.16 -67.47 -21.69
C HIS A 195 6.25 -67.92 -22.83
N GLN A 196 4.92 -67.85 -22.64
CA GLN A 196 3.99 -68.15 -23.72
C GLN A 196 2.62 -67.45 -23.65
N TYR A 197 2.45 -66.41 -24.47
CA TYR A 197 1.15 -65.80 -24.78
C TYR A 197 0.44 -66.47 -25.97
N LEU A 198 -0.89 -66.33 -26.04
CA LEU A 198 -1.77 -67.11 -26.94
C LEU A 198 -2.33 -66.32 -28.15
N ASP A 199 -2.01 -65.02 -28.23
CA ASP A 199 -2.28 -64.11 -29.35
C ASP A 199 -1.23 -64.29 -30.47
N ASP A 200 -0.70 -63.21 -31.06
CA ASP A 200 0.47 -63.25 -31.96
C ASP A 200 1.81 -63.57 -31.25
N THR A 201 1.76 -63.95 -29.96
CA THR A 201 2.86 -64.20 -29.00
C THR A 201 3.36 -62.97 -28.24
N SER A 202 2.76 -61.80 -28.44
CA SER A 202 3.15 -60.56 -27.74
C SER A 202 2.49 -60.36 -26.38
N GLY A 203 1.35 -61.00 -26.10
CA GLY A 203 0.61 -60.79 -24.85
C GLY A 203 -0.10 -59.42 -24.78
N GLN A 204 -0.42 -58.84 -25.93
CA GLN A 204 -0.96 -57.47 -26.04
C GLN A 204 -2.42 -57.44 -26.52
N HIS A 205 -3.03 -58.60 -26.75
CA HIS A 205 -4.36 -58.70 -27.34
C HIS A 205 -5.31 -59.65 -26.58
N GLU A 206 -6.60 -59.33 -26.60
CA GLU A 206 -7.66 -60.14 -25.99
C GLU A 206 -7.94 -61.46 -26.74
N TRP A 207 -7.60 -61.52 -28.03
CA TRP A 207 -7.89 -62.66 -28.90
C TRP A 207 -6.79 -63.72 -28.86
N VAL A 208 -7.16 -64.99 -29.05
CA VAL A 208 -6.22 -66.12 -29.19
C VAL A 208 -6.33 -66.76 -30.57
N VAL A 209 -5.23 -67.29 -31.11
CA VAL A 209 -5.20 -67.82 -32.51
C VAL A 209 -6.19 -68.97 -32.72
N SER A 210 -6.27 -69.89 -31.75
CA SER A 210 -7.17 -71.03 -31.72
C SER A 210 -7.37 -71.45 -30.26
N ALA A 211 -8.32 -72.34 -29.99
CA ALA A 211 -8.45 -72.94 -28.66
C ALA A 211 -7.29 -73.92 -28.34
N ASP A 212 -6.51 -74.36 -29.33
CA ASP A 212 -5.47 -75.38 -29.15
C ASP A 212 -4.05 -74.78 -29.18
N ILE A 213 -3.91 -73.46 -29.44
CA ILE A 213 -2.64 -72.78 -29.72
C ILE A 213 -1.60 -72.90 -28.60
N GLY A 214 -2.02 -72.90 -27.32
CA GLY A 214 -1.10 -73.10 -26.20
C GLY A 214 -0.43 -74.48 -26.25
N VAL A 215 -1.21 -75.52 -26.54
CA VAL A 215 -0.72 -76.90 -26.72
C VAL A 215 0.22 -76.99 -27.92
N GLU A 216 -0.17 -76.39 -29.05
CA GLU A 216 0.65 -76.36 -30.28
C GLU A 216 2.02 -75.69 -30.04
N ARG A 217 2.05 -74.57 -29.32
CA ARG A 217 3.27 -73.79 -29.04
C ARG A 217 4.19 -74.47 -28.02
N LEU A 218 3.64 -75.05 -26.96
CA LEU A 218 4.44 -75.73 -25.93
C LEU A 218 4.97 -77.11 -26.35
N THR A 219 4.35 -77.78 -27.33
CA THR A 219 4.70 -79.17 -27.68
C THR A 219 6.18 -79.35 -28.05
N ALA A 220 6.73 -78.48 -28.90
CA ALA A 220 8.09 -78.66 -29.40
C ALA A 220 9.17 -78.53 -28.31
N ILE A 221 9.02 -77.56 -27.39
CA ILE A 221 9.95 -77.42 -26.26
C ILE A 221 9.76 -78.55 -25.23
N THR A 222 8.53 -79.03 -25.02
CA THR A 222 8.25 -80.13 -24.08
C THR A 222 8.93 -81.44 -24.53
N GLU A 223 8.85 -81.78 -25.82
CA GLU A 223 9.56 -82.93 -26.38
C GLU A 223 11.08 -82.75 -26.31
N TRP A 224 11.58 -81.54 -26.59
CA TRP A 224 13.00 -81.22 -26.50
C TRP A 224 13.55 -81.33 -25.07
N ALA A 225 12.86 -80.78 -24.07
CA ALA A 225 13.30 -80.79 -22.67
C ALA A 225 13.38 -82.24 -22.14
N ARG A 226 12.35 -83.04 -22.45
CA ARG A 226 12.29 -84.47 -22.12
C ARG A 226 13.41 -85.28 -22.78
N ALA A 227 13.79 -84.93 -24.01
CA ALA A 227 14.89 -85.57 -24.73
C ALA A 227 16.29 -85.21 -24.19
N ASN A 228 16.44 -84.06 -23.53
CA ASN A 228 17.72 -83.57 -22.99
C ASN A 228 17.82 -83.65 -21.45
N GLY A 229 16.76 -84.09 -20.75
CA GLY A 229 16.74 -84.21 -19.29
C GLY A 229 16.65 -82.86 -18.55
N VAL A 230 16.08 -81.85 -19.19
CA VAL A 230 16.00 -80.46 -18.69
C VAL A 230 14.63 -80.21 -18.07
N SER A 231 14.58 -79.51 -16.93
CA SER A 231 13.33 -79.00 -16.33
C SER A 231 12.96 -77.64 -16.91
N LEU A 232 11.67 -77.43 -17.14
CA LEU A 232 11.07 -76.20 -17.65
C LEU A 232 10.24 -75.50 -16.57
N TYR A 233 10.30 -74.17 -16.59
CA TYR A 233 9.46 -73.26 -15.85
C TYR A 233 8.75 -72.32 -16.85
N LEU A 234 7.42 -72.22 -16.77
CA LEU A 234 6.66 -71.27 -17.59
C LEU A 234 6.47 -69.96 -16.80
N GLY A 235 7.38 -69.00 -16.99
CA GLY A 235 7.46 -67.79 -16.15
C GLY A 235 6.28 -66.85 -16.31
N GLU A 236 5.74 -66.73 -17.52
CA GLU A 236 4.56 -65.95 -17.84
C GLU A 236 3.70 -66.63 -18.91
N PHE A 237 2.38 -66.54 -18.69
CA PHE A 237 1.33 -66.83 -19.66
C PHE A 237 0.03 -66.14 -19.20
N GLY A 238 -0.74 -65.58 -20.13
CA GLY A 238 -1.95 -64.82 -19.81
C GLY A 238 -3.02 -64.91 -20.89
N VAL A 239 -4.28 -64.72 -20.50
CA VAL A 239 -5.45 -64.66 -21.39
C VAL A 239 -6.48 -63.64 -20.90
N ALA A 240 -7.24 -63.06 -21.82
CA ALA A 240 -8.36 -62.18 -21.47
C ALA A 240 -9.62 -62.98 -21.17
N ASP A 241 -10.57 -62.36 -20.47
CA ASP A 241 -11.91 -62.91 -20.27
C ASP A 241 -12.69 -62.94 -21.59
N ASN A 242 -12.59 -64.05 -22.31
CA ASN A 242 -13.55 -64.43 -23.34
C ASN A 242 -13.57 -65.96 -23.54
N PRO A 243 -14.68 -66.54 -24.03
CA PRO A 243 -14.85 -68.00 -24.05
C PRO A 243 -13.77 -68.78 -24.81
N GLN A 244 -13.21 -68.24 -25.90
CA GLN A 244 -12.17 -68.94 -26.68
C GLN A 244 -10.81 -68.88 -25.98
N ALA A 245 -10.50 -67.75 -25.34
CA ALA A 245 -9.26 -67.58 -24.58
C ALA A 245 -9.26 -68.42 -23.28
N LEU A 246 -10.40 -68.50 -22.59
CA LEU A 246 -10.61 -69.40 -21.45
C LEU A 246 -10.52 -70.89 -21.85
N GLU A 247 -11.07 -71.30 -23.00
CA GLU A 247 -10.90 -72.67 -23.53
C GLU A 247 -9.41 -72.97 -23.83
N ALA A 248 -8.68 -71.98 -24.37
CA ALA A 248 -7.26 -72.13 -24.67
C ALA A 248 -6.39 -72.23 -23.42
N LEU A 249 -6.73 -71.49 -22.35
CA LEU A 249 -6.11 -71.60 -21.04
C LEU A 249 -6.34 -72.99 -20.43
N ASP A 250 -7.60 -73.47 -20.39
CA ASP A 250 -7.97 -74.78 -19.83
C ASP A 250 -7.19 -75.92 -20.52
N LYS A 251 -7.12 -75.89 -21.86
CA LYS A 251 -6.34 -76.86 -22.65
C LYS A 251 -4.83 -76.76 -22.43
N MET A 252 -4.28 -75.55 -22.30
CA MET A 252 -2.85 -75.36 -22.05
C MET A 252 -2.47 -75.84 -20.64
N MET A 253 -3.27 -75.53 -19.63
CA MET A 253 -3.08 -75.97 -18.25
C MET A 253 -3.22 -77.50 -18.13
N ALA A 254 -4.20 -78.10 -18.81
CA ALA A 254 -4.32 -79.55 -18.91
C ALA A 254 -3.10 -80.19 -19.61
N TYR A 255 -2.50 -79.52 -20.60
CA TYR A 255 -1.29 -80.01 -21.25
C TYR A 255 -0.06 -79.92 -20.35
N LEU A 256 0.16 -78.80 -19.66
CA LEU A 256 1.22 -78.65 -18.67
C LEU A 256 1.13 -79.74 -17.59
N GLN A 257 -0.05 -79.93 -17.02
CA GLN A 257 -0.30 -80.97 -16.01
C GLN A 257 -0.26 -82.40 -16.57
N ALA A 258 -0.35 -82.61 -17.89
CA ALA A 258 -0.11 -83.92 -18.52
C ALA A 258 1.39 -84.18 -18.81
N ASN A 259 2.27 -83.19 -18.58
CA ASN A 259 3.70 -83.22 -18.87
C ASN A 259 4.53 -82.73 -17.66
N ASP A 260 4.07 -82.99 -16.43
CA ASP A 260 4.71 -82.58 -15.18
C ASP A 260 5.99 -83.37 -14.83
N ASP A 261 6.45 -84.24 -15.74
CA ASP A 261 7.80 -84.82 -15.75
C ASP A 261 8.88 -83.85 -16.29
N VAL A 262 8.48 -82.76 -16.96
CA VAL A 262 9.38 -81.68 -17.41
C VAL A 262 8.89 -80.29 -17.07
N TRP A 263 7.58 -80.03 -17.05
CA TRP A 263 7.02 -78.76 -16.56
C TRP A 263 6.84 -78.86 -15.05
N THR A 264 7.84 -78.40 -14.30
CA THR A 264 7.83 -78.52 -12.83
C THR A 264 6.97 -77.44 -12.17
N SER A 265 6.92 -76.24 -12.77
CA SER A 265 6.19 -75.09 -12.24
C SER A 265 5.82 -74.10 -13.36
N ALA A 266 4.81 -73.26 -13.12
CA ALA A 266 4.39 -72.19 -14.02
C ALA A 266 3.80 -71.02 -13.21
N SER A 267 4.02 -69.77 -13.64
CA SER A 267 3.35 -68.59 -13.06
C SER A 267 2.48 -67.87 -14.10
N TYR A 268 1.21 -67.64 -13.74
CA TYR A 268 0.28 -66.89 -14.57
C TYR A 268 0.64 -65.39 -14.59
N TRP A 269 0.41 -64.69 -15.71
CA TRP A 269 0.59 -63.25 -15.86
C TRP A 269 -0.79 -62.58 -16.09
N VAL A 270 -1.31 -61.76 -15.18
CA VAL A 270 -0.68 -61.16 -13.98
C VAL A 270 -1.71 -60.87 -12.89
N ALA A 271 -1.25 -60.58 -11.67
CA ALA A 271 -2.03 -59.91 -10.63
C ALA A 271 -1.14 -58.86 -9.92
N GLY A 272 -1.61 -58.29 -8.80
CA GLY A 272 -0.92 -57.18 -8.14
C GLY A 272 -1.52 -55.81 -8.49
N MET A 273 -0.96 -54.75 -7.89
CA MET A 273 -1.58 -53.42 -7.86
C MET A 273 -1.12 -52.48 -8.98
N ALA A 274 -0.12 -52.85 -9.79
CA ALA A 274 0.44 -51.97 -10.83
C ALA A 274 -0.57 -51.55 -11.92
N ASN A 275 -1.47 -52.44 -12.32
CA ASN A 275 -2.55 -52.14 -13.27
C ASN A 275 -3.75 -53.08 -13.06
N PRO A 276 -4.71 -52.73 -12.19
CA PRO A 276 -5.90 -53.56 -11.94
C PRO A 276 -6.86 -53.65 -13.14
N THR A 277 -6.65 -52.86 -14.20
CA THR A 277 -7.45 -52.87 -15.44
C THR A 277 -6.75 -53.56 -16.62
N TYR A 278 -5.63 -54.24 -16.39
CA TYR A 278 -4.89 -54.95 -17.44
C TYR A 278 -5.68 -56.15 -18.00
N ILE A 279 -5.63 -56.35 -19.32
CA ILE A 279 -6.48 -57.31 -20.04
C ILE A 279 -6.39 -58.77 -19.58
N TYR A 280 -5.28 -59.18 -18.96
CA TYR A 280 -5.10 -60.54 -18.43
C TYR A 280 -5.09 -60.60 -16.90
N THR A 281 -5.51 -59.54 -16.21
CA THR A 281 -5.47 -59.46 -14.74
C THR A 281 -6.24 -60.60 -14.08
N VAL A 282 -5.66 -61.19 -13.03
CA VAL A 282 -6.32 -62.05 -12.05
C VAL A 282 -6.13 -61.55 -10.62
N GLN A 283 -5.80 -60.27 -10.48
CA GLN A 283 -5.99 -59.56 -9.22
C GLN A 283 -7.49 -59.62 -8.87
N PRO A 284 -7.88 -60.17 -7.70
CA PRO A 284 -9.29 -60.28 -7.34
C PRO A 284 -9.96 -58.91 -7.27
N ASP A 285 -11.19 -58.84 -7.78
CA ASP A 285 -12.01 -57.64 -7.69
C ASP A 285 -12.39 -57.37 -6.23
N LEU A 286 -12.39 -56.10 -5.85
CA LEU A 286 -12.50 -55.62 -4.47
C LEU A 286 -11.50 -56.30 -3.50
N GLY A 287 -10.41 -56.89 -4.03
CA GLY A 287 -9.41 -57.64 -3.27
C GLY A 287 -9.84 -59.05 -2.83
N VAL A 288 -11.05 -59.51 -3.16
CA VAL A 288 -11.62 -60.77 -2.64
C VAL A 288 -12.46 -61.60 -3.63
N LEU A 289 -12.99 -61.01 -4.71
CA LEU A 289 -13.85 -61.70 -5.68
C LEU A 289 -13.05 -62.24 -6.88
N ASP A 290 -13.48 -63.38 -7.40
CA ASP A 290 -12.81 -64.03 -8.54
C ASP A 290 -13.11 -63.33 -9.85
N VAL A 291 -12.13 -63.33 -10.76
CA VAL A 291 -12.34 -63.03 -12.19
C VAL A 291 -12.39 -64.34 -13.01
N PRO A 292 -13.01 -64.38 -14.20
CA PRO A 292 -13.32 -65.64 -14.89
C PRO A 292 -12.14 -66.54 -15.30
N GLN A 293 -10.91 -66.02 -15.38
CA GLN A 293 -9.71 -66.85 -15.55
C GLN A 293 -9.43 -67.73 -14.31
N MET A 294 -9.82 -67.28 -13.10
CA MET A 294 -9.55 -68.01 -11.85
C MET A 294 -10.32 -69.34 -11.78
N ASP A 295 -11.57 -69.36 -12.25
CA ASP A 295 -12.39 -70.58 -12.47
C ASP A 295 -11.65 -71.65 -13.30
N VAL A 296 -10.71 -71.23 -14.16
CA VAL A 296 -9.87 -72.13 -14.95
C VAL A 296 -8.62 -72.53 -14.17
N LEU A 297 -7.91 -71.58 -13.55
CA LEU A 297 -6.64 -71.82 -12.86
C LEU A 297 -6.78 -72.76 -11.64
N GLU A 298 -7.83 -72.61 -10.84
CA GLU A 298 -8.05 -73.43 -9.63
C GLU A 298 -8.20 -74.94 -9.89
N LYS A 299 -8.63 -75.33 -11.10
CA LYS A 299 -8.67 -76.74 -11.52
C LYS A 299 -7.29 -77.41 -11.49
N TYR A 300 -6.21 -76.62 -11.50
CA TYR A 300 -4.82 -77.05 -11.65
C TYR A 300 -3.92 -76.69 -10.46
N THR A 301 -4.41 -75.95 -9.45
CA THR A 301 -3.66 -75.70 -8.20
C THR A 301 -3.62 -76.92 -7.26
N GLY A 302 -4.54 -77.87 -7.45
CA GLY A 302 -4.66 -79.06 -6.58
C GLY A 302 -5.34 -78.80 -5.24
N ALA A 303 -5.94 -77.61 -5.06
CA ALA A 303 -6.67 -77.24 -3.86
C ALA A 303 -7.78 -78.27 -3.52
N VAL A 304 -7.87 -78.65 -2.24
CA VAL A 304 -8.88 -79.61 -1.79
C VAL A 304 -10.13 -78.85 -1.37
N VAL A 305 -11.21 -78.99 -2.15
CA VAL A 305 -12.51 -78.36 -1.87
C VAL A 305 -13.49 -79.38 -1.31
N THR A 306 -14.26 -79.02 -0.27
CA THR A 306 -15.36 -79.84 0.26
C THR A 306 -16.68 -79.09 0.24
N GLU A 307 -17.75 -79.76 -0.18
CA GLU A 307 -19.10 -79.20 -0.23
C GLU A 307 -19.95 -79.62 0.98
N THR A 308 -20.57 -78.65 1.65
CA THR A 308 -21.51 -78.85 2.75
C THR A 308 -22.81 -78.09 2.53
N VAL A 309 -23.94 -78.78 2.39
CA VAL A 309 -25.27 -78.14 2.33
C VAL A 309 -25.72 -77.73 3.75
N LEU A 310 -26.00 -76.43 3.93
CA LEU A 310 -26.41 -75.85 5.21
C LEU A 310 -27.92 -76.00 5.48
N LYS A 311 -28.38 -75.61 6.68
CA LYS A 311 -29.74 -75.92 7.18
C LYS A 311 -30.88 -75.15 6.50
N ASP A 312 -30.60 -73.94 6.02
CA ASP A 312 -31.48 -73.17 5.13
C ASP A 312 -31.43 -73.69 3.68
N GLY A 313 -30.44 -74.52 3.37
CA GLY A 313 -30.15 -75.08 2.05
C GLY A 313 -29.25 -74.21 1.18
N THR A 314 -28.58 -73.19 1.72
CA THR A 314 -27.37 -72.63 1.10
C THR A 314 -26.28 -73.70 1.02
N VAL A 315 -25.32 -73.51 0.12
CA VAL A 315 -24.17 -74.41 -0.05
C VAL A 315 -22.95 -73.73 0.54
N ARG A 316 -22.08 -74.47 1.23
CA ARG A 316 -20.75 -73.99 1.64
C ARG A 316 -19.66 -74.79 0.92
N HIS A 317 -18.70 -74.09 0.35
CA HIS A 317 -17.48 -74.66 -0.23
C HIS A 317 -16.30 -74.26 0.64
N ASP A 318 -15.75 -75.23 1.38
CA ASP A 318 -14.55 -75.06 2.21
C ASP A 318 -13.33 -75.56 1.41
N VAL A 319 -12.38 -74.67 1.14
CA VAL A 319 -11.07 -74.96 0.52
C VAL A 319 -10.02 -75.12 1.59
N TYR A 320 -9.15 -76.12 1.45
CA TYR A 320 -8.13 -76.48 2.43
C TYR A 320 -6.71 -76.23 1.90
N ALA A 321 -5.82 -75.83 2.81
CA ALA A 321 -4.37 -75.83 2.60
C ALA A 321 -3.85 -77.23 2.25
N GLN A 322 -2.61 -77.31 1.72
CA GLN A 322 -1.95 -78.58 1.39
C GLN A 322 -1.80 -79.55 2.59
N ASP A 323 -1.94 -79.07 3.83
CA ASP A 323 -1.95 -79.90 5.04
C ASP A 323 -3.21 -80.78 5.19
N GLY A 324 -4.26 -80.47 4.42
CA GLY A 324 -5.55 -81.16 4.38
C GLY A 324 -6.45 -80.97 5.62
N LYS A 325 -6.24 -79.91 6.43
CA LYS A 325 -6.97 -79.66 7.68
C LYS A 325 -7.31 -78.19 7.92
N THR A 326 -6.40 -77.26 7.61
CA THR A 326 -6.64 -75.82 7.73
C THR A 326 -7.50 -75.37 6.56
N VAL A 327 -8.66 -74.77 6.85
CA VAL A 327 -9.51 -74.13 5.85
C VAL A 327 -8.91 -72.77 5.53
N THR A 328 -8.57 -72.53 4.27
CA THR A 328 -7.98 -71.27 3.77
C THR A 328 -9.01 -70.38 3.09
N LEU A 329 -10.10 -70.95 2.56
CA LEU A 329 -11.25 -70.20 2.05
C LEU A 329 -12.56 -70.93 2.37
N SER A 330 -13.60 -70.18 2.71
CA SER A 330 -14.97 -70.68 2.90
C SER A 330 -15.96 -69.77 2.20
N ASP A 331 -16.48 -70.21 1.06
CA ASP A 331 -17.59 -69.55 0.36
C ASP A 331 -18.94 -70.10 0.81
N VAL A 332 -19.92 -69.20 0.97
CA VAL A 332 -21.33 -69.54 1.16
C VAL A 332 -22.09 -69.05 -0.07
N LEU A 333 -22.85 -69.95 -0.70
CA LEU A 333 -23.52 -69.75 -1.97
C LEU A 333 -25.02 -70.04 -1.87
N THR A 334 -25.82 -69.45 -2.77
CA THR A 334 -27.23 -69.77 -2.95
C THR A 334 -27.43 -71.21 -3.45
N LYS A 335 -28.69 -71.64 -3.50
CA LYS A 335 -29.10 -72.92 -4.12
C LYS A 335 -28.80 -73.03 -5.62
N ASN A 336 -28.45 -71.91 -6.27
CA ASN A 336 -28.13 -71.84 -7.69
C ASN A 336 -26.62 -71.69 -7.95
N GLY A 337 -25.79 -71.54 -6.90
CA GLY A 337 -24.35 -71.27 -7.01
C GLY A 337 -23.95 -69.80 -7.06
N GLU A 338 -24.85 -68.86 -6.71
CA GLU A 338 -24.50 -67.44 -6.61
C GLU A 338 -23.80 -67.17 -5.26
N LEU A 339 -22.68 -66.46 -5.23
CA LEU A 339 -21.96 -66.17 -3.97
C LEU A 339 -22.79 -65.24 -3.05
N LEU A 340 -22.78 -65.52 -1.75
CA LEU A 340 -23.40 -64.69 -0.69
C LEU A 340 -22.37 -64.11 0.27
N SER A 341 -21.31 -64.87 0.58
CA SER A 341 -20.17 -64.39 1.36
C SER A 341 -18.95 -65.27 1.15
N ARG A 342 -17.78 -64.64 1.05
CA ARG A 342 -16.46 -65.30 1.06
C ARG A 342 -15.76 -65.02 2.37
N SER A 343 -15.04 -65.99 2.90
CA SER A 343 -14.15 -65.84 4.06
C SER A 343 -12.78 -66.41 3.70
N ILE A 344 -11.71 -65.63 3.82
CA ILE A 344 -10.32 -66.04 3.54
C ILE A 344 -9.54 -66.07 4.84
N PHE A 345 -8.72 -67.10 5.05
CA PHE A 345 -8.00 -67.36 6.30
C PHE A 345 -6.50 -67.48 6.07
N ASP A 346 -5.73 -67.06 7.07
CA ASP A 346 -4.28 -67.28 7.13
C ASP A 346 -3.92 -68.76 7.43
N ALA A 347 -2.64 -69.13 7.32
CA ALA A 347 -2.14 -70.46 7.64
C ALA A 347 -2.39 -70.94 9.09
N ASP A 348 -2.61 -70.03 10.04
CA ASP A 348 -3.00 -70.35 11.43
C ASP A 348 -4.52 -70.58 11.58
N GLY A 349 -5.31 -70.27 10.54
CA GLY A 349 -6.77 -70.41 10.50
C GLY A 349 -7.53 -69.20 11.07
N ASN A 350 -6.89 -68.04 11.23
CA ASN A 350 -7.56 -66.79 11.55
C ASN A 350 -8.18 -66.19 10.29
N LEU A 351 -9.30 -65.49 10.42
CA LEU A 351 -9.95 -64.78 9.31
C LEU A 351 -9.09 -63.57 8.92
N SER A 352 -8.56 -63.57 7.68
CA SER A 352 -7.74 -62.49 7.10
C SER A 352 -8.60 -61.47 6.35
N SER A 353 -9.55 -61.94 5.54
CA SER A 353 -10.53 -61.08 4.88
C SER A 353 -11.89 -61.75 4.69
N LYS A 354 -12.93 -60.96 4.44
CA LYS A 354 -14.29 -61.44 4.24
C LYS A 354 -15.09 -60.54 3.31
N ALA A 355 -15.72 -61.12 2.30
CA ALA A 355 -16.76 -60.46 1.49
C ALA A 355 -18.16 -60.84 2.01
N VAL A 356 -19.09 -59.90 2.02
CA VAL A 356 -20.53 -60.15 2.20
C VAL A 356 -21.30 -59.40 1.11
N ILE A 357 -22.13 -60.12 0.36
CA ILE A 357 -22.92 -59.58 -0.75
C ILE A 357 -24.36 -59.38 -0.25
N ALA A 358 -24.86 -58.16 -0.40
CA ALA A 358 -26.20 -57.75 0.01
C ALA A 358 -27.25 -58.08 -1.05
N VAL A 359 -28.53 -58.03 -0.67
CA VAL A 359 -29.67 -58.45 -1.51
C VAL A 359 -29.95 -57.48 -2.68
N ASP A 360 -29.42 -56.25 -2.60
CA ASP A 360 -29.44 -55.23 -3.64
C ASP A 360 -28.17 -55.25 -4.53
N GLY A 361 -27.20 -56.11 -4.23
CA GLY A 361 -25.93 -56.19 -4.94
C GLY A 361 -24.79 -55.35 -4.33
N GLY A 362 -25.06 -54.56 -3.27
CA GLY A 362 -23.98 -53.90 -2.53
C GLY A 362 -23.05 -54.91 -1.84
N ILE A 363 -21.79 -54.53 -1.60
CA ILE A 363 -20.76 -55.45 -1.10
C ILE A 363 -20.02 -54.81 0.07
N THR A 364 -19.91 -55.54 1.18
CA THR A 364 -19.03 -55.19 2.29
C THR A 364 -17.80 -56.10 2.27
N VAL A 365 -16.61 -55.51 2.21
CA VAL A 365 -15.32 -56.20 2.31
C VAL A 365 -14.67 -55.81 3.63
N THR A 366 -14.55 -56.76 4.55
CA THR A 366 -13.86 -56.60 5.82
C THR A 366 -12.46 -57.21 5.72
N VAL A 367 -11.41 -56.43 5.96
CA VAL A 367 -10.02 -56.90 6.11
C VAL A 367 -9.64 -56.83 7.58
N TYR A 368 -9.15 -57.94 8.12
CA TYR A 368 -8.80 -58.08 9.52
C TYR A 368 -7.32 -57.73 9.75
N GLY A 369 -6.99 -57.33 10.97
CA GLY A 369 -5.63 -56.93 11.33
C GLY A 369 -4.69 -58.11 11.62
N GLU A 370 -3.66 -57.87 12.43
CA GLU A 370 -2.73 -58.92 12.88
C GLU A 370 -3.46 -60.16 13.41
N ALA A 371 -2.96 -61.34 13.03
CA ALA A 371 -3.48 -62.66 13.38
C ALA A 371 -3.87 -62.77 14.88
N GLY A 372 -5.08 -63.29 15.12
CA GLY A 372 -5.62 -63.48 16.47
C GLY A 372 -6.20 -62.23 17.15
N LYS A 373 -6.27 -61.07 16.49
CA LYS A 373 -6.93 -59.87 17.05
C LYS A 373 -8.41 -59.77 16.67
N ALA A 374 -9.21 -59.26 17.60
CA ALA A 374 -10.67 -59.36 17.58
C ALA A 374 -11.40 -58.14 16.97
N TYR A 375 -10.72 -57.37 16.12
CA TYR A 375 -11.24 -56.17 15.47
C TYR A 375 -10.87 -56.17 13.97
N PRO A 376 -11.77 -55.70 13.08
CA PRO A 376 -11.40 -55.46 11.69
C PRO A 376 -10.36 -54.32 11.64
N ALA A 377 -9.39 -54.41 10.73
CA ALA A 377 -8.48 -53.30 10.46
C ALA A 377 -9.15 -52.28 9.53
N THR A 378 -9.80 -52.77 8.47
CA THR A 378 -10.58 -51.98 7.52
C THR A 378 -11.90 -52.69 7.19
N GLU A 379 -12.99 -51.95 7.09
CA GLU A 379 -14.24 -52.40 6.48
C GLU A 379 -14.66 -51.40 5.41
N THR A 380 -14.75 -51.86 4.17
CA THR A 380 -15.06 -51.05 2.98
C THR A 380 -16.41 -51.49 2.41
N VAL A 381 -17.27 -50.53 2.07
CA VAL A 381 -18.58 -50.78 1.47
C VAL A 381 -18.63 -50.20 0.06
N TYR A 382 -19.12 -51.02 -0.86
CA TYR A 382 -19.30 -50.74 -2.27
C TYR A 382 -20.78 -50.84 -2.66
N ASN A 383 -21.21 -50.06 -3.63
CA ASN A 383 -22.56 -50.17 -4.20
C ASN A 383 -22.66 -51.31 -5.23
N SER A 384 -23.85 -51.46 -5.84
CA SER A 384 -24.15 -52.47 -6.87
C SER A 384 -23.32 -52.38 -8.14
N ASP A 385 -22.70 -51.23 -8.38
CA ASP A 385 -21.86 -50.91 -9.53
C ASP A 385 -20.37 -50.94 -9.15
N HIS A 386 -20.07 -51.51 -7.97
CA HIS A 386 -18.74 -51.65 -7.34
C HIS A 386 -18.04 -50.31 -7.04
N GLU A 387 -18.78 -49.19 -7.03
CA GLU A 387 -18.24 -47.90 -6.60
C GLU A 387 -18.06 -47.87 -5.08
N HIS A 388 -16.90 -47.38 -4.63
CA HIS A 388 -16.56 -47.21 -3.23
C HIS A 388 -17.42 -46.08 -2.60
N ILE A 389 -18.23 -46.42 -1.59
CA ILE A 389 -19.15 -45.47 -0.92
C ILE A 389 -18.80 -45.21 0.55
N GLN A 390 -18.14 -46.15 1.24
CA GLN A 390 -17.77 -46.00 2.64
C GLN A 390 -16.48 -46.78 2.95
N GLU A 391 -15.55 -46.18 3.69
CA GLU A 391 -14.41 -46.86 4.31
C GLU A 391 -14.50 -46.66 5.83
N SER A 392 -14.19 -47.68 6.62
CA SER A 392 -13.92 -47.50 8.04
C SER A 392 -12.65 -48.23 8.45
N VAL A 393 -11.73 -47.54 9.10
CA VAL A 393 -10.46 -48.08 9.59
C VAL A 393 -10.49 -48.05 11.12
N THR A 394 -10.21 -49.17 11.78
CA THR A 394 -10.18 -49.25 13.25
C THR A 394 -8.79 -49.64 13.76
N ASP A 395 -8.23 -48.80 14.62
CA ASP A 395 -6.86 -48.94 15.13
C ASP A 395 -6.75 -49.91 16.32
N ALA A 396 -5.52 -50.14 16.77
CA ALA A 396 -5.24 -51.03 17.91
C ALA A 396 -5.67 -50.48 19.29
N ALA A 397 -6.07 -49.21 19.39
CA ALA A 397 -6.70 -48.62 20.57
C ALA A 397 -8.24 -48.66 20.50
N GLY A 398 -8.82 -49.04 19.36
CA GLY A 398 -10.26 -49.00 19.09
C GLY A 398 -10.77 -47.65 18.60
N ILE A 399 -9.89 -46.76 18.14
CA ILE A 399 -10.28 -45.53 17.44
C ILE A 399 -10.71 -45.93 16.03
N THR A 400 -11.92 -45.55 15.63
CA THR A 400 -12.44 -45.77 14.27
C THR A 400 -12.41 -44.45 13.49
N ILE A 401 -11.91 -44.47 12.27
CA ILE A 401 -12.02 -43.39 11.29
C ILE A 401 -12.94 -43.89 10.18
N GLU A 402 -14.06 -43.23 9.97
CA GLU A 402 -15.07 -43.53 8.95
C GLU A 402 -15.04 -42.44 7.86
N LYS A 403 -14.89 -42.83 6.59
CA LYS A 403 -15.00 -41.95 5.43
C LYS A 403 -16.27 -42.32 4.66
N LEU A 404 -17.14 -41.34 4.45
CA LEU A 404 -18.34 -41.47 3.63
C LEU A 404 -18.17 -40.66 2.34
N TYR A 405 -18.17 -41.32 1.19
CA TYR A 405 -17.89 -40.73 -0.11
C TYR A 405 -19.17 -40.25 -0.80
N GLU A 406 -19.12 -39.10 -1.49
CA GLU A 406 -20.24 -38.66 -2.32
C GLU A 406 -20.33 -39.49 -3.62
N PRO A 407 -21.50 -40.07 -3.97
CA PRO A 407 -21.64 -40.89 -5.18
C PRO A 407 -21.25 -40.15 -6.46
N GLY A 408 -20.23 -40.67 -7.15
CA GLY A 408 -19.66 -40.09 -8.37
C GLY A 408 -18.62 -38.98 -8.17
N ALA A 409 -18.19 -38.69 -6.94
CA ALA A 409 -17.19 -37.66 -6.64
C ALA A 409 -16.01 -38.20 -5.80
N HIS A 410 -14.98 -38.72 -6.47
CA HIS A 410 -13.83 -39.39 -5.83
C HIS A 410 -13.01 -38.52 -4.83
N GLU A 411 -13.13 -37.19 -4.88
CA GLU A 411 -12.41 -36.27 -4.00
C GLU A 411 -13.30 -35.67 -2.89
N ALA A 412 -14.62 -35.88 -2.93
CA ALA A 412 -15.57 -35.33 -1.97
C ALA A 412 -16.02 -36.41 -0.97
N TYR A 413 -15.66 -36.23 0.30
CA TYR A 413 -16.03 -37.14 1.38
C TYR A 413 -16.09 -36.43 2.73
N GLN A 414 -16.83 -37.04 3.67
CA GLN A 414 -16.79 -36.67 5.09
C GLN A 414 -15.98 -37.74 5.84
N GLU A 415 -14.91 -37.33 6.51
CA GLU A 415 -14.16 -38.18 7.44
C GLU A 415 -14.62 -37.92 8.89
N THR A 416 -14.96 -38.95 9.63
CA THR A 416 -15.38 -38.86 11.04
C THR A 416 -14.54 -39.79 11.89
N SER A 417 -13.92 -39.26 12.95
CA SER A 417 -13.15 -40.04 13.92
C SER A 417 -13.93 -40.22 15.22
N TYR A 418 -13.98 -41.46 15.70
CA TYR A 418 -14.60 -41.88 16.95
C TYR A 418 -13.58 -42.49 17.90
N HIS A 419 -13.68 -42.18 19.19
CA HIS A 419 -12.99 -42.90 20.25
C HIS A 419 -13.62 -44.30 20.48
N ALA A 420 -12.90 -45.18 21.18
CA ALA A 420 -13.31 -46.57 21.45
C ALA A 420 -14.56 -46.75 22.32
N ASP A 421 -15.17 -45.67 22.83
CA ASP A 421 -16.48 -45.67 23.49
C ASP A 421 -17.62 -45.16 22.59
N GLY A 422 -17.33 -44.83 21.33
CA GLY A 422 -18.25 -44.26 20.34
C GLY A 422 -18.41 -42.74 20.41
N SER A 423 -17.64 -42.02 21.25
CA SER A 423 -17.68 -40.56 21.29
C SER A 423 -16.87 -39.92 20.16
N LEU A 424 -17.35 -38.81 19.60
CA LEU A 424 -16.70 -38.08 18.52
C LEU A 424 -15.38 -37.44 18.96
N ASN A 425 -14.36 -37.57 18.11
CA ASN A 425 -13.03 -36.97 18.21
C ASN A 425 -12.91 -35.78 17.24
N TYR A 426 -13.18 -36.01 15.95
CA TYR A 426 -13.32 -34.96 14.95
C TYR A 426 -14.26 -35.37 13.80
N VAL A 427 -14.75 -34.37 13.06
CA VAL A 427 -15.40 -34.52 11.75
C VAL A 427 -14.69 -33.59 10.78
N THR A 428 -14.30 -34.07 9.60
CA THR A 428 -13.70 -33.26 8.54
C THR A 428 -14.48 -33.41 7.24
N GLU A 429 -14.99 -32.31 6.70
CA GLU A 429 -15.61 -32.26 5.38
C GLU A 429 -14.57 -31.87 4.32
N HIS A 430 -14.42 -32.69 3.28
CA HIS A 430 -13.53 -32.47 2.14
C HIS A 430 -14.40 -32.06 0.95
N ILE A 431 -14.34 -30.79 0.55
CA ILE A 431 -15.26 -30.18 -0.44
C ILE A 431 -14.46 -29.28 -1.39
N ASP A 432 -14.40 -29.63 -2.68
CA ASP A 432 -13.89 -28.81 -3.80
C ASP A 432 -12.73 -27.84 -3.45
N GLY A 433 -11.60 -28.41 -3.01
CA GLY A 433 -10.38 -27.65 -2.71
C GLY A 433 -10.39 -26.90 -1.35
N LYS A 434 -11.26 -27.31 -0.42
CA LYS A 434 -11.35 -26.82 0.95
C LYS A 434 -11.52 -28.00 1.93
N HIS A 435 -10.99 -27.87 3.13
CA HIS A 435 -11.29 -28.77 4.25
C HIS A 435 -11.89 -27.97 5.42
N ILE A 436 -12.93 -28.50 6.06
CA ILE A 436 -13.53 -27.94 7.28
C ILE A 436 -13.47 -29.03 8.35
N SER A 437 -12.72 -28.81 9.43
CA SER A 437 -12.55 -29.79 10.50
C SER A 437 -13.11 -29.27 11.82
N GLU A 438 -14.07 -29.99 12.37
CA GLU A 438 -14.66 -29.77 13.70
C GLU A 438 -14.01 -30.71 14.72
N THR A 439 -13.43 -30.17 15.79
CA THR A 439 -12.82 -30.96 16.87
C THR A 439 -13.73 -31.02 18.09
N TYR A 440 -13.87 -32.21 18.67
CA TYR A 440 -14.73 -32.50 19.81
C TYR A 440 -13.90 -32.99 21.00
N GLU A 441 -14.25 -32.56 22.22
CA GLU A 441 -13.68 -33.09 23.46
C GLU A 441 -14.81 -33.47 24.42
N ASN A 442 -14.87 -34.73 24.86
CA ASN A 442 -15.98 -35.27 25.66
C ASN A 442 -17.37 -35.04 25.02
N GLY A 443 -17.45 -35.01 23.68
CA GLY A 443 -18.69 -34.73 22.93
C GLY A 443 -19.11 -33.25 22.87
N VAL A 444 -18.26 -32.32 23.30
CA VAL A 444 -18.46 -30.86 23.14
C VAL A 444 -17.53 -30.35 22.04
N LEU A 445 -18.08 -29.58 21.08
CA LEU A 445 -17.29 -28.89 20.07
C LEU A 445 -16.32 -27.90 20.74
N THR A 446 -15.02 -28.09 20.57
CA THR A 446 -13.96 -27.20 21.10
C THR A 446 -13.37 -26.30 20.02
N LYS A 447 -13.48 -26.67 18.75
CA LYS A 447 -12.76 -26.04 17.65
C LYS A 447 -13.47 -26.24 16.31
N ILE A 448 -13.43 -25.24 15.43
CA ILE A 448 -13.66 -25.40 13.99
C ILE A 448 -12.45 -24.80 13.27
N GLU A 449 -11.81 -25.57 12.40
CA GLU A 449 -10.71 -25.13 11.53
C GLU A 449 -11.10 -25.20 10.06
N VAL A 450 -10.68 -24.20 9.30
CA VAL A 450 -10.84 -24.15 7.85
C VAL A 450 -9.47 -24.14 7.21
N TYR A 451 -9.26 -25.05 6.26
CA TYR A 451 -8.04 -25.16 5.47
C TYR A 451 -8.32 -24.98 3.98
N ASN A 452 -7.32 -24.53 3.24
CA ASN A 452 -7.30 -24.63 1.78
C ASN A 452 -6.91 -26.06 1.32
N SER A 453 -6.96 -26.31 0.00
CA SER A 453 -6.56 -27.57 -0.66
C SER A 453 -5.12 -28.03 -0.41
N SER A 454 -4.28 -27.20 0.20
CA SER A 454 -2.90 -27.51 0.57
C SER A 454 -2.72 -27.65 2.09
N TRP A 455 -3.81 -27.93 2.82
CA TRP A 455 -3.87 -28.04 4.29
C TRP A 455 -3.26 -26.84 5.05
N THR A 456 -3.22 -25.67 4.42
CA THR A 456 -2.84 -24.42 5.09
C THR A 456 -4.07 -23.84 5.77
N LEU A 457 -3.93 -23.48 7.05
CA LEU A 457 -5.00 -22.86 7.83
C LEU A 457 -5.42 -21.52 7.22
N VAL A 458 -6.73 -21.25 7.24
CA VAL A 458 -7.36 -20.02 6.76
C VAL A 458 -8.14 -19.35 7.89
N SER A 459 -8.84 -20.13 8.71
CA SER A 459 -9.43 -19.63 9.95
C SER A 459 -9.59 -20.73 11.00
N ARG A 460 -9.67 -20.32 12.27
CA ARG A 460 -9.91 -21.18 13.43
C ARG A 460 -10.83 -20.48 14.41
N ASP A 461 -11.98 -21.09 14.70
CA ASP A 461 -12.84 -20.73 15.83
C ASP A 461 -12.55 -21.65 17.01
N SER A 462 -12.52 -21.08 18.22
CA SER A 462 -12.19 -21.78 19.47
C SER A 462 -13.30 -21.56 20.50
N PHE A 463 -13.76 -22.65 21.12
CA PHE A 463 -14.96 -22.68 21.98
C PHE A 463 -14.61 -23.08 23.42
N ASP A 464 -15.43 -22.65 24.39
CA ASP A 464 -15.31 -23.12 25.77
C ASP A 464 -15.94 -24.51 25.99
N ALA A 465 -15.74 -25.10 27.17
CA ALA A 465 -16.33 -26.37 27.59
C ALA A 465 -17.88 -26.30 27.80
N SER A 466 -18.54 -25.30 27.23
CA SER A 466 -20.00 -25.18 27.13
C SER A 466 -20.44 -24.79 25.71
N GLY A 467 -19.54 -24.87 24.71
CA GLY A 467 -19.82 -24.62 23.30
C GLY A 467 -19.91 -23.14 22.91
N ASN A 468 -19.44 -22.21 23.74
CA ASN A 468 -19.49 -20.78 23.44
C ASN A 468 -18.20 -20.31 22.77
N LEU A 469 -18.30 -19.50 21.71
CA LEU A 469 -17.14 -18.91 21.03
C LEU A 469 -16.32 -18.04 22.01
N THR A 470 -15.02 -18.29 22.10
CA THR A 470 -14.06 -17.55 22.93
C THR A 470 -13.00 -16.82 22.13
N GLY A 471 -12.65 -17.33 20.95
CA GLY A 471 -11.66 -16.72 20.06
C GLY A 471 -11.84 -17.12 18.60
N ARG A 472 -11.36 -16.27 17.70
CA ARG A 472 -11.24 -16.53 16.26
C ARG A 472 -9.87 -16.08 15.79
N GLN A 473 -9.19 -16.94 15.04
CA GLN A 473 -8.02 -16.60 14.22
C GLN A 473 -8.46 -16.57 12.75
N VAL A 474 -7.99 -15.58 12.00
CA VAL A 474 -8.05 -15.54 10.53
C VAL A 474 -6.63 -15.35 10.01
N ASP A 475 -6.23 -16.18 9.04
CA ASP A 475 -4.93 -16.09 8.37
C ASP A 475 -5.18 -15.51 6.96
N ASN A 476 -4.72 -14.28 6.74
CA ASN A 476 -5.04 -13.48 5.56
C ASN A 476 -4.14 -13.81 4.36
N ALA A 477 -4.62 -13.49 3.15
CA ALA A 477 -3.94 -13.81 1.89
C ALA A 477 -2.62 -13.02 1.64
N ASP A 478 -2.34 -11.99 2.43
CA ASP A 478 -1.05 -11.28 2.46
C ASP A 478 -0.07 -11.85 3.52
N GLY A 479 -0.52 -12.87 4.26
CA GLY A 479 0.19 -13.49 5.37
C GLY A 479 -0.04 -12.84 6.74
N SER A 480 -0.83 -11.77 6.85
CA SER A 480 -1.20 -11.21 8.16
C SER A 480 -2.15 -12.14 8.95
N HIS A 481 -2.22 -11.97 10.27
CA HIS A 481 -3.06 -12.81 11.15
C HIS A 481 -3.90 -11.96 12.11
N ASP A 482 -5.21 -12.21 12.16
CA ASP A 482 -6.15 -11.49 13.01
C ASP A 482 -6.70 -12.38 14.13
N LEU A 483 -6.32 -12.10 15.38
CA LEU A 483 -6.75 -12.84 16.57
C LEU A 483 -7.82 -12.05 17.34
N SER A 484 -9.07 -12.44 17.16
CA SER A 484 -10.24 -11.92 17.89
C SER A 484 -10.47 -12.70 19.20
N THR A 485 -10.89 -12.00 20.25
CA THR A 485 -11.38 -12.61 21.51
C THR A 485 -12.84 -12.24 21.77
N PHE A 486 -13.63 -13.16 22.34
CA PHE A 486 -15.07 -13.00 22.54
C PHE A 486 -15.50 -13.27 23.97
N ASN A 487 -16.50 -12.53 24.44
CA ASN A 487 -17.14 -12.79 25.72
C ASN A 487 -18.09 -13.98 25.58
N ALA A 488 -17.66 -15.13 26.10
CA ALA A 488 -18.41 -16.40 26.05
C ALA A 488 -19.87 -16.32 26.52
N LYS A 489 -20.26 -15.32 27.32
CA LYS A 489 -21.66 -15.16 27.80
C LYS A 489 -22.55 -14.31 26.89
N THR A 490 -21.99 -13.60 25.93
CA THR A 490 -22.74 -12.67 25.06
C THR A 490 -22.42 -12.81 23.57
N GLY A 491 -21.34 -13.53 23.21
CA GLY A 491 -20.84 -13.60 21.83
C GLY A 491 -20.25 -12.27 21.31
N ILE A 492 -20.14 -11.24 22.15
CA ILE A 492 -19.64 -9.93 21.77
C ILE A 492 -18.11 -9.94 21.81
N ILE A 493 -17.49 -9.41 20.75
CA ILE A 493 -16.03 -9.26 20.63
C ILE A 493 -15.48 -8.35 21.73
N GLN A 494 -14.31 -8.68 22.28
CA GLN A 494 -13.63 -7.93 23.34
C GLN A 494 -12.33 -7.30 22.85
N SER A 495 -11.58 -8.00 21.99
CA SER A 495 -10.41 -7.45 21.31
C SER A 495 -10.22 -8.08 19.93
N VAL A 496 -9.48 -7.38 19.07
CA VAL A 496 -8.73 -7.93 17.93
C VAL A 496 -7.26 -7.59 18.15
N THR A 497 -6.36 -8.53 17.90
CA THR A 497 -4.92 -8.29 17.76
C THR A 497 -4.53 -8.64 16.32
N GLU A 498 -4.01 -7.65 15.62
CA GLU A 498 -3.56 -7.72 14.23
C GLU A 498 -2.05 -8.02 14.24
N TYR A 499 -1.60 -8.99 13.45
CA TYR A 499 -0.19 -9.40 13.34
C TYR A 499 0.27 -9.36 11.88
N ALA A 500 1.52 -8.94 11.64
CA ALA A 500 2.20 -9.16 10.37
C ALA A 500 2.65 -10.64 10.23
N ALA A 501 3.01 -11.05 9.01
CA ALA A 501 3.37 -12.44 8.64
C ALA A 501 4.59 -13.06 9.35
N ASN A 502 5.29 -12.27 10.16
CA ASN A 502 6.37 -12.69 11.05
C ASN A 502 5.91 -12.85 12.52
N TRP A 503 4.60 -12.79 12.78
CA TRP A 503 3.96 -12.78 14.10
C TRP A 503 4.39 -11.62 15.02
N THR A 504 4.84 -10.48 14.48
CA THR A 504 4.91 -9.22 15.24
C THR A 504 3.58 -8.49 15.18
N VAL A 505 3.07 -8.03 16.34
CA VAL A 505 1.83 -7.26 16.45
C VAL A 505 1.93 -5.96 15.65
N SER A 506 1.08 -5.82 14.64
CA SER A 506 0.89 -4.59 13.85
C SER A 506 -0.21 -3.71 14.46
N GLY A 507 -1.18 -4.29 15.16
CA GLY A 507 -2.22 -3.52 15.82
C GLY A 507 -3.02 -4.24 16.90
N THR A 508 -3.78 -3.47 17.69
CA THR A 508 -4.71 -3.99 18.70
C THR A 508 -5.93 -3.08 18.81
N THR A 509 -7.13 -3.64 18.71
CA THR A 509 -8.40 -2.93 18.94
C THR A 509 -9.13 -3.54 20.13
N SER A 510 -9.65 -2.72 21.04
CA SER A 510 -10.39 -3.12 22.24
C SER A 510 -11.82 -2.59 22.21
N TYR A 511 -12.81 -3.41 22.60
CA TYR A 511 -14.24 -3.11 22.45
C TYR A 511 -14.97 -3.03 23.81
N ASP A 512 -16.10 -2.32 23.84
CA ASP A 512 -16.99 -2.22 24.99
C ASP A 512 -17.96 -3.41 25.09
N SER A 513 -18.77 -3.46 26.15
CA SER A 513 -19.75 -4.54 26.38
C SER A 513 -20.93 -4.57 25.41
N LYS A 514 -20.95 -3.69 24.40
CA LYS A 514 -21.91 -3.68 23.28
C LYS A 514 -21.25 -3.95 21.93
N GLY A 515 -19.91 -4.04 21.88
CA GLY A 515 -19.15 -4.23 20.64
C GLY A 515 -18.73 -2.94 19.93
N TYR A 516 -18.82 -1.77 20.57
CA TYR A 516 -18.22 -0.55 20.00
C TYR A 516 -16.72 -0.50 20.32
N PRO A 517 -15.87 0.00 19.41
CA PRO A 517 -14.45 0.20 19.72
C PRO A 517 -14.30 1.24 20.85
N THR A 518 -13.23 1.08 21.64
CA THR A 518 -12.89 1.98 22.75
C THR A 518 -11.50 2.57 22.56
N ARG A 519 -10.57 1.74 22.08
CA ARG A 519 -9.17 2.10 21.83
C ARG A 519 -8.60 1.18 20.75
N GLN A 520 -7.90 1.76 19.79
CA GLN A 520 -7.02 1.07 18.84
C GLN A 520 -5.57 1.50 19.07
N VAL A 521 -4.62 0.62 18.81
CA VAL A 521 -3.20 0.93 18.66
C VAL A 521 -2.74 0.37 17.32
N SER A 522 -2.03 1.19 16.54
CA SER A 522 -1.28 0.76 15.36
C SER A 522 0.21 0.94 15.64
N TYR A 523 1.03 -0.03 15.23
CA TYR A 523 2.48 -0.06 15.44
C TYR A 523 3.20 0.08 14.10
N GLU A 524 4.08 1.07 13.99
CA GLU A 524 4.80 1.39 12.76
C GLU A 524 6.15 0.67 12.70
N ALA A 525 6.69 0.51 11.48
CA ALA A 525 7.94 -0.22 11.25
C ALA A 525 9.20 0.45 11.84
N ASP A 526 9.13 1.73 12.23
CA ASP A 526 10.21 2.44 12.95
C ASP A 526 10.10 2.29 14.48
N GLY A 527 9.08 1.58 14.98
CA GLY A 527 8.78 1.38 16.40
C GLY A 527 7.88 2.46 17.00
N SER A 528 7.56 3.53 16.27
CA SER A 528 6.52 4.47 16.67
C SER A 528 5.14 3.80 16.71
N ARG A 529 4.16 4.44 17.35
CA ARG A 529 2.81 3.89 17.46
C ARG A 529 1.75 4.97 17.59
N THR A 530 0.59 4.73 16.99
CA THR A 530 -0.56 5.62 17.03
C THR A 530 -1.64 5.00 17.91
N ILE A 531 -2.14 5.73 18.91
CA ILE A 531 -3.20 5.30 19.84
C ILE A 531 -4.47 6.10 19.56
N THR A 532 -5.40 5.49 18.83
CA THR A 532 -6.73 6.04 18.55
C THR A 532 -7.69 5.70 19.69
N SER A 533 -8.50 6.65 20.14
CA SER A 533 -9.52 6.46 21.19
C SER A 533 -10.89 6.90 20.69
N TYR A 534 -11.95 6.24 21.16
CA TYR A 534 -13.30 6.38 20.64
C TYR A 534 -14.26 6.97 21.69
N LYS A 535 -15.36 7.58 21.23
CA LYS A 535 -16.45 8.09 22.08
C LYS A 535 -17.29 6.91 22.58
N SER A 536 -17.44 6.77 23.89
CA SER A 536 -18.07 5.60 24.55
C SER A 536 -19.42 5.22 23.95
N GLY A 537 -19.55 3.96 23.50
CA GLY A 537 -20.78 3.45 22.89
C GLY A 537 -21.00 3.92 21.43
N SER A 538 -19.94 4.29 20.72
CA SER A 538 -19.96 4.65 19.31
C SER A 538 -18.63 4.34 18.61
N ASP A 539 -18.63 4.36 17.29
CA ASP A 539 -17.47 4.29 16.39
C ASP A 539 -16.80 5.66 16.14
N ALA A 540 -17.38 6.76 16.65
CA ALA A 540 -16.84 8.09 16.47
C ALA A 540 -15.55 8.33 17.30
N LEU A 541 -14.53 8.93 16.68
CA LEU A 541 -13.26 9.23 17.33
C LEU A 541 -13.40 10.29 18.43
N SER A 542 -12.55 10.21 19.47
CA SER A 542 -12.41 11.23 20.53
C SER A 542 -11.01 11.86 20.55
N GLN A 543 -9.96 11.06 20.38
CA GLN A 543 -8.56 11.52 20.25
C GLN A 543 -7.72 10.51 19.46
N SER A 544 -6.59 10.95 18.91
CA SER A 544 -5.49 10.10 18.44
C SER A 544 -4.15 10.62 18.93
N GLN A 545 -3.27 9.75 19.39
CA GLN A 545 -1.96 10.10 19.96
C GLN A 545 -0.85 9.38 19.18
N HIS A 546 0.04 10.11 18.52
CA HIS A 546 1.22 9.52 17.89
C HIS A 546 2.41 9.59 18.85
N LEU A 547 3.03 8.44 19.10
CA LEU A 547 4.15 8.26 20.05
C LEU A 547 5.40 7.78 19.31
N THR A 548 6.57 8.33 19.65
CA THR A 548 7.87 7.83 19.15
C THR A 548 8.16 6.41 19.63
N ALA A 549 9.21 5.78 19.10
CA ALA A 549 9.68 4.46 19.56
C ALA A 549 9.95 4.39 21.07
N GLU A 550 10.47 5.46 21.68
CA GLU A 550 10.67 5.56 23.14
C GLU A 550 9.37 5.83 23.91
N GLY A 551 8.23 5.93 23.24
CA GLY A 551 6.91 6.20 23.82
C GLY A 551 6.62 7.66 24.14
N LYS A 552 7.33 8.62 23.54
CA LYS A 552 7.13 10.05 23.76
C LYS A 552 6.06 10.63 22.84
N LEU A 553 5.19 11.50 23.34
CA LEU A 553 4.14 12.12 22.54
C LEU A 553 4.73 13.06 21.47
N ALA A 554 4.58 12.69 20.20
CA ALA A 554 5.02 13.49 19.05
C ALA A 554 3.87 14.36 18.52
N SER A 555 2.63 13.84 18.50
CA SER A 555 1.43 14.64 18.24
C SER A 555 0.18 14.10 18.93
N LEU A 556 -0.79 14.98 19.15
CA LEU A 556 -2.12 14.70 19.69
C LEU A 556 -3.18 15.35 18.80
N THR A 557 -4.05 14.54 18.20
CA THR A 557 -5.30 14.99 17.57
C THR A 557 -6.47 14.81 18.53
N THR A 558 -7.36 15.78 18.62
CA THR A 558 -8.62 15.71 19.37
C THR A 558 -9.82 15.93 18.44
N TYR A 559 -10.92 15.22 18.68
CA TYR A 559 -12.09 15.18 17.77
C TYR A 559 -13.36 15.69 18.48
N SER A 560 -13.89 16.80 17.98
CA SER A 560 -15.09 17.46 18.51
C SER A 560 -16.31 17.27 17.58
N GLU A 561 -17.35 18.10 17.74
CA GLU A 561 -18.44 18.23 16.74
C GLU A 561 -18.18 19.36 15.74
N ALA A 562 -17.30 20.33 16.05
CA ALA A 562 -16.92 21.42 15.15
C ALA A 562 -15.85 20.98 14.12
N GLY A 563 -14.94 20.10 14.55
CA GLY A 563 -13.80 19.66 13.76
C GLY A 563 -12.78 18.89 14.59
N GLN A 564 -11.55 18.80 14.07
CA GLN A 564 -10.40 18.20 14.74
C GLN A 564 -9.29 19.24 14.96
N THR A 565 -8.58 19.13 16.08
CA THR A 565 -7.40 19.94 16.39
C THR A 565 -6.21 19.03 16.64
N THR A 566 -5.14 19.20 15.88
CA THR A 566 -3.89 18.44 16.00
C THR A 566 -2.77 19.34 16.51
N SER A 567 -2.13 18.98 17.62
CA SER A 567 -0.91 19.64 18.12
C SER A 567 0.30 18.72 18.01
N THR A 568 1.42 19.24 17.50
CA THR A 568 2.73 18.59 17.37
C THR A 568 3.67 19.10 18.46
N TYR A 569 4.61 18.28 18.94
CA TYR A 569 5.53 18.63 20.03
C TYR A 569 7.01 18.50 19.62
N ALA A 570 7.79 19.58 19.77
CA ALA A 570 9.23 19.59 19.48
C ALA A 570 10.05 20.03 20.70
N PRO A 571 10.98 19.18 21.21
CA PRO A 571 11.13 17.77 20.89
C PRO A 571 9.93 16.94 21.41
N PRO A 572 9.65 15.75 20.84
CA PRO A 572 8.60 14.87 21.30
C PRO A 572 8.67 14.55 22.79
N GLY A 573 7.51 14.55 23.45
CA GLY A 573 7.36 14.35 24.89
C GLY A 573 7.74 15.54 25.77
N SER A 574 8.01 16.70 25.17
CA SER A 574 8.12 17.97 25.90
C SER A 574 6.74 18.61 26.14
N ALA A 575 6.73 19.75 26.84
CA ALA A 575 5.55 20.61 26.96
C ALA A 575 5.51 21.73 25.90
N LEU A 576 6.47 21.75 24.96
CA LEU A 576 6.56 22.75 23.90
C LEU A 576 5.78 22.27 22.68
N VAL A 577 4.84 23.08 22.23
CA VAL A 577 4.03 22.81 21.03
C VAL A 577 4.76 23.41 19.85
N ASP A 578 5.18 22.57 18.91
CA ASP A 578 5.82 22.97 17.65
C ASP A 578 4.82 23.64 16.71
N SER A 579 3.64 23.03 16.59
CA SER A 579 2.59 23.46 15.69
C SER A 579 1.22 23.00 16.19
N THR A 580 0.17 23.76 15.87
CA THR A 580 -1.23 23.36 16.06
C THR A 580 -2.01 23.66 14.80
N VAL A 581 -2.80 22.70 14.32
CA VAL A 581 -3.62 22.80 13.11
C VAL A 581 -5.07 22.50 13.45
N VAL A 582 -5.99 23.39 13.06
CA VAL A 582 -7.43 23.23 13.22
C VAL A 582 -8.06 22.91 11.87
N ILE A 583 -8.83 21.82 11.82
CA ILE A 583 -9.51 21.35 10.60
C ILE A 583 -10.99 21.20 10.88
N GLU A 584 -11.81 21.95 10.13
CA GLU A 584 -13.27 21.87 10.16
C GLU A 584 -13.79 21.41 8.80
N ASN A 585 -14.74 20.47 8.78
CA ASN A 585 -15.31 19.89 7.56
C ASN A 585 -14.28 19.34 6.54
N GLY A 586 -13.06 18.99 7.00
CA GLY A 586 -11.97 18.50 6.15
C GLY A 586 -11.06 19.59 5.55
N VAL A 587 -11.29 20.87 5.86
CA VAL A 587 -10.47 22.01 5.44
C VAL A 587 -9.68 22.55 6.62
N VAL A 588 -8.40 22.89 6.43
CA VAL A 588 -7.61 23.62 7.45
C VAL A 588 -8.19 25.04 7.56
N VAL A 589 -8.72 25.39 8.73
CA VAL A 589 -9.29 26.73 8.99
C VAL A 589 -8.28 27.66 9.66
N SER A 590 -7.31 27.11 10.39
CA SER A 590 -6.13 27.85 10.83
C SER A 590 -4.99 26.90 11.20
N SER A 591 -3.77 27.42 11.20
CA SER A 591 -2.61 26.76 11.81
C SER A 591 -1.71 27.78 12.50
N VAL A 592 -1.11 27.37 13.61
CA VAL A 592 -0.13 28.15 14.36
C VAL A 592 1.17 27.35 14.45
N GLN A 593 2.32 27.96 14.17
CA GLN A 593 3.66 27.37 14.33
C GLN A 593 4.47 28.19 15.34
N TYR A 594 5.26 27.52 16.17
CA TYR A 594 6.06 28.14 17.23
C TYR A 594 7.54 27.81 17.04
N ALA A 595 8.41 28.82 17.05
CA ALA A 595 9.85 28.63 17.13
C ALA A 595 10.35 28.94 18.54
N TYR A 596 11.39 28.22 18.96
CA TYR A 596 11.98 28.33 20.29
C TYR A 596 13.49 28.52 20.23
N ASP A 597 14.05 29.20 21.23
CA ASP A 597 15.49 29.33 21.42
C ASP A 597 16.10 28.11 22.15
N ALA A 598 17.44 28.10 22.32
CA ALA A 598 18.15 27.03 23.00
C ALA A 598 17.86 26.91 24.52
N LYS A 599 17.13 27.85 25.11
CA LYS A 599 16.62 27.81 26.51
C LYS A 599 15.17 27.28 26.58
N GLY A 600 14.46 27.20 25.45
CA GLY A 600 13.02 26.89 25.38
C GLY A 600 12.10 28.10 25.51
N LEU A 601 12.62 29.33 25.30
CA LEU A 601 11.82 30.55 25.19
C LEU A 601 11.28 30.70 23.77
N ILE A 602 10.11 31.32 23.59
CA ILE A 602 9.53 31.57 22.27
C ILE A 602 10.37 32.61 21.52
N THR A 603 10.61 32.41 20.23
CA THR A 603 11.28 33.37 19.34
C THR A 603 10.38 33.89 18.24
N THR A 604 9.50 33.05 17.67
CA THR A 604 8.45 33.48 16.74
C THR A 604 7.18 32.65 16.89
N VAL A 605 6.04 33.24 16.56
CA VAL A 605 4.77 32.53 16.36
C VAL A 605 4.20 32.92 14.99
N GLU A 606 4.06 31.97 14.07
CA GLU A 606 3.39 32.18 12.78
C GLU A 606 1.96 31.67 12.86
N HIS A 607 0.99 32.57 12.74
CA HIS A 607 -0.42 32.26 12.50
C HIS A 607 -0.68 32.26 10.99
N VAL A 608 -1.45 31.28 10.51
CA VAL A 608 -1.93 31.18 9.12
C VAL A 608 -3.43 30.90 9.15
N GLU A 609 -4.22 31.74 8.49
CA GLU A 609 -5.69 31.65 8.46
C GLU A 609 -6.21 30.89 7.22
N ALA A 610 -7.52 30.58 7.21
CA ALA A 610 -8.18 29.79 6.17
C ALA A 610 -8.03 30.34 4.73
N ASP A 611 -7.83 31.65 4.57
CA ASP A 611 -7.62 32.30 3.27
C ASP A 611 -6.14 32.27 2.81
N GLY A 612 -5.23 31.79 3.67
CA GLY A 612 -3.79 31.74 3.45
C GLY A 612 -3.02 32.98 3.93
N SER A 613 -3.70 34.01 4.44
CA SER A 613 -3.07 35.18 5.07
C SER A 613 -2.31 34.77 6.34
N ARG A 614 -1.31 35.57 6.72
CA ARG A 614 -0.32 35.20 7.75
C ARG A 614 -0.05 36.34 8.72
N THR A 615 0.19 35.99 9.97
CA THR A 615 0.64 36.93 11.02
C THR A 615 1.82 36.32 11.76
N ILE A 616 3.01 36.90 11.62
CA ILE A 616 4.25 36.43 12.24
C ILE A 616 4.63 37.34 13.40
N GLU A 617 4.44 36.84 14.61
CA GLU A 617 4.84 37.47 15.87
C GLU A 617 6.29 37.11 16.22
N ASN A 618 7.06 38.05 16.76
CA ASN A 618 8.50 37.92 17.03
C ASN A 618 8.78 38.26 18.50
N TYR A 619 9.62 37.49 19.16
CA TYR A 619 9.82 37.48 20.61
C TYR A 619 11.31 37.55 20.99
N ASP A 620 11.62 38.10 22.18
CA ASP A 620 12.97 38.12 22.76
C ASP A 620 12.97 37.69 24.24
N ASP A 621 14.15 37.61 24.87
CA ASP A 621 14.36 37.20 26.26
C ASP A 621 13.57 38.04 27.31
N THR A 622 13.12 39.24 26.95
CA THR A 622 12.32 40.15 27.79
C THR A 622 10.83 40.14 27.44
N HIS A 623 10.48 39.94 26.17
CA HIS A 623 9.12 40.07 25.62
C HIS A 623 8.34 38.74 25.59
N GLN A 624 8.50 37.86 26.58
CA GLN A 624 7.90 36.51 26.57
C GLN A 624 6.37 36.45 26.84
N THR A 625 5.69 37.59 27.02
CA THR A 625 4.21 37.64 27.19
C THR A 625 3.47 38.42 26.11
N ASN A 626 4.15 39.28 25.35
CA ASN A 626 3.63 40.04 24.22
C ASN A 626 4.78 40.20 23.21
N PRO A 627 4.58 40.03 21.89
CA PRO A 627 5.69 40.10 20.94
C PRO A 627 6.35 41.49 20.88
N VAL A 628 7.62 41.51 20.46
CA VAL A 628 8.38 42.72 20.11
C VAL A 628 7.83 43.34 18.82
N SER A 629 7.45 42.49 17.86
CA SER A 629 6.82 42.90 16.60
C SER A 629 5.95 41.81 15.97
N THR A 630 4.87 42.23 15.32
CA THR A 630 3.92 41.37 14.61
C THR A 630 3.81 41.82 13.16
N THR A 631 4.12 40.94 12.22
CA THR A 631 4.15 41.22 10.77
C THR A 631 3.00 40.49 10.07
N ALA A 632 2.10 41.24 9.43
CA ALA A 632 0.97 40.71 8.67
C ALA A 632 1.30 40.61 7.17
N TYR A 633 0.92 39.51 6.54
CA TYR A 633 1.03 39.25 5.10
C TYR A 633 -0.29 38.76 4.51
N ASP A 634 -0.54 39.05 3.24
CA ASP A 634 -1.62 38.40 2.49
C ASP A 634 -1.24 36.97 2.05
N ALA A 635 -2.20 36.26 1.47
CA ALA A 635 -2.02 34.89 0.99
C ALA A 635 -0.97 34.72 -0.13
N SER A 636 -0.46 35.83 -0.71
CA SER A 636 0.60 35.85 -1.73
C SER A 636 1.99 36.16 -1.15
N TRP A 637 2.13 36.27 0.18
CA TRP A 637 3.31 36.78 0.89
C TRP A 637 3.62 38.27 0.62
N LYS A 638 2.65 39.05 0.11
CA LYS A 638 2.79 40.51 0.08
C LYS A 638 2.63 41.04 1.51
N LEU A 639 3.56 41.89 1.94
CA LEU A 639 3.48 42.58 3.23
C LEU A 639 2.20 43.43 3.30
N ILE A 640 1.46 43.33 4.40
CA ILE A 640 0.35 44.23 4.75
C ILE A 640 0.86 45.25 5.78
N SER A 641 1.47 44.79 6.87
CA SER A 641 2.04 45.67 7.88
C SER A 641 3.12 45.02 8.75
N VAL A 642 3.94 45.85 9.39
CA VAL A 642 4.78 45.49 10.55
C VAL A 642 4.35 46.38 11.71
N THR A 643 3.83 45.78 12.78
CA THR A 643 3.55 46.45 14.05
C THR A 643 4.69 46.16 15.02
N TYR A 644 5.22 47.17 15.70
CA TYR A 644 6.16 47.05 16.81
C TYR A 644 5.47 47.40 18.11
N PHE A 645 5.94 46.83 19.22
CA PHE A 645 5.38 47.05 20.56
C PHE A 645 6.42 47.64 21.54
N ASP A 646 5.98 47.95 22.76
CA ASP A 646 6.82 48.25 23.92
C ASP A 646 6.88 47.07 24.91
N GLU A 647 7.69 47.21 25.97
CA GLU A 647 7.82 46.20 27.04
C GLU A 647 6.49 45.85 27.76
N ASN A 648 5.42 46.62 27.54
CA ASN A 648 4.09 46.39 28.10
C ASN A 648 3.10 45.80 27.07
N GLY A 649 3.53 45.51 25.85
CA GLY A 649 2.66 45.04 24.76
C GLY A 649 1.81 46.14 24.11
N ARG A 650 2.17 47.43 24.25
CA ARG A 650 1.47 48.55 23.59
C ARG A 650 2.13 48.85 22.25
N VAL A 651 1.34 49.20 21.24
CA VAL A 651 1.86 49.54 19.91
C VAL A 651 2.79 50.76 20.01
N SER A 652 4.02 50.64 19.51
CA SER A 652 5.03 51.70 19.47
C SER A 652 5.17 52.31 18.08
N VAL A 653 5.10 51.48 17.02
CA VAL A 653 5.16 51.88 15.61
C VAL A 653 4.31 50.92 14.75
N ILE A 654 3.63 51.41 13.72
CA ILE A 654 3.05 50.60 12.64
C ILE A 654 3.63 51.07 11.31
N ASN A 655 4.23 50.16 10.53
CA ASN A 655 4.55 50.36 9.12
C ASN A 655 3.51 49.61 8.28
N ALA A 656 2.62 50.31 7.58
CA ALA A 656 1.63 49.72 6.68
C ALA A 656 2.10 49.82 5.21
N ALA A 657 2.15 48.69 4.53
CA ALA A 657 2.49 48.62 3.10
C ALA A 657 1.22 48.80 2.26
N GLY A 658 1.19 49.86 1.46
CA GLY A 658 0.12 50.18 0.53
C GLY A 658 0.38 49.68 -0.88
N ASP A 659 -0.60 49.88 -1.76
CA ASP A 659 -0.45 49.62 -3.18
C ASP A 659 0.43 50.66 -3.89
N ASN A 660 0.96 50.29 -5.07
CA ASN A 660 1.74 51.15 -5.95
C ASN A 660 3.00 51.77 -5.31
N GLY A 661 3.59 51.09 -4.32
CA GLY A 661 4.84 51.53 -3.66
C GLY A 661 4.65 52.56 -2.54
N VAL A 662 3.40 52.93 -2.22
CA VAL A 662 3.07 53.77 -1.06
C VAL A 662 3.28 52.97 0.23
N ASN A 663 3.92 53.55 1.25
CA ASN A 663 4.08 52.95 2.58
C ASN A 663 3.80 54.02 3.65
N THR A 664 3.17 53.66 4.76
CA THR A 664 2.79 54.60 5.83
C THR A 664 3.38 54.17 7.16
N LEU A 665 4.22 55.01 7.77
CA LEU A 665 4.82 54.79 9.08
C LEU A 665 4.12 55.65 10.15
N THR A 666 3.33 55.01 11.01
CA THR A 666 2.67 55.65 12.16
C THR A 666 3.48 55.37 13.43
N SER A 667 4.03 56.41 14.04
CA SER A 667 4.71 56.33 15.34
C SER A 667 3.79 56.81 16.46
N PHE A 668 3.96 56.25 17.67
CA PHE A 668 3.15 56.56 18.84
C PHE A 668 3.96 57.27 19.93
N VAL A 669 3.29 58.01 20.82
CA VAL A 669 3.92 58.63 22.00
C VAL A 669 4.22 57.51 23.01
N ALA A 670 5.50 57.32 23.32
CA ALA A 670 6.02 56.18 24.06
C ALA A 670 5.22 55.85 25.35
N GLY A 671 4.78 54.59 25.45
CA GLY A 671 3.97 54.10 26.57
C GLY A 671 2.48 54.45 26.49
N THR A 672 2.00 55.08 25.42
CA THR A 672 0.58 55.46 25.21
C THR A 672 0.07 55.00 23.84
N ASN A 673 -1.23 55.12 23.61
CA ASN A 673 -1.86 54.85 22.31
C ASN A 673 -2.06 56.14 21.47
N ALA A 674 -1.50 57.28 21.88
CA ALA A 674 -1.58 58.52 21.12
C ALA A 674 -0.58 58.48 19.95
N VAL A 675 -1.02 58.85 18.75
CA VAL A 675 -0.14 58.99 17.58
C VAL A 675 0.75 60.22 17.78
N SER A 676 2.06 60.08 17.56
CA SER A 676 3.02 61.19 17.59
C SER A 676 3.36 61.70 16.19
N GLN A 677 3.38 60.80 15.20
CA GLN A 677 3.79 61.10 13.83
C GLN A 677 3.20 60.09 12.84
N VAL A 678 2.84 60.55 11.64
CA VAL A 678 2.49 59.72 10.48
C VAL A 678 3.33 60.18 9.30
N GLU A 679 4.11 59.28 8.73
CA GLU A 679 4.93 59.52 7.55
C GLU A 679 4.40 58.71 6.37
N VAL A 680 4.32 59.32 5.18
CA VAL A 680 3.95 58.64 3.93
C VAL A 680 5.16 58.63 3.01
N TYR A 681 5.51 57.46 2.52
CA TYR A 681 6.63 57.18 1.63
C TYR A 681 6.15 56.65 0.27
N VAL A 682 6.86 56.95 -0.82
CA VAL A 682 6.72 56.29 -2.13
C VAL A 682 8.12 55.91 -2.61
N ASP A 683 8.32 54.66 -3.03
CA ASP A 683 9.63 54.09 -3.39
C ASP A 683 10.73 54.37 -2.33
N TRP A 684 10.35 54.25 -1.04
CA TRP A 684 11.18 54.58 0.14
C TRP A 684 11.69 56.03 0.21
N LYS A 685 11.09 56.96 -0.53
CA LYS A 685 11.28 58.42 -0.38
C LYS A 685 10.10 59.02 0.37
N LEU A 686 10.37 59.87 1.35
CA LEU A 686 9.33 60.61 2.06
C LEU A 686 8.52 61.47 1.06
N GLN A 687 7.20 61.50 1.22
CA GLN A 687 6.27 62.33 0.45
C GLN A 687 5.49 63.27 1.38
N SER A 688 5.15 62.82 2.59
CA SER A 688 4.66 63.71 3.65
C SER A 688 4.98 63.19 5.05
N ARG A 689 4.98 64.10 6.03
CA ARG A 689 5.12 63.80 7.46
C ARG A 689 4.18 64.71 8.25
N THR A 690 3.12 64.14 8.79
CA THR A 690 2.24 64.78 9.77
C THR A 690 2.77 64.48 11.18
N ASN A 691 2.85 65.52 12.01
CA ASN A 691 3.26 65.44 13.41
C ASN A 691 2.08 65.90 14.27
N TYR A 692 1.93 65.28 15.43
CA TYR A 692 0.84 65.52 16.37
C TYR A 692 1.38 66.05 17.69
N ASP A 693 0.54 66.70 18.49
CA ASP A 693 0.85 67.11 19.86
C ASP A 693 0.52 65.99 20.88
N GLU A 694 0.70 66.26 22.17
CA GLU A 694 0.39 65.31 23.24
C GLU A 694 -1.11 64.99 23.42
N ASN A 695 -1.99 65.75 22.75
CA ASN A 695 -3.45 65.59 22.78
C ASN A 695 -4.01 64.92 21.51
N GLY A 696 -3.18 64.74 20.47
CA GLY A 696 -3.57 64.19 19.17
C GLY A 696 -4.03 65.23 18.13
N SER A 697 -3.86 66.53 18.40
CA SER A 697 -4.03 67.60 17.40
C SER A 697 -2.83 67.64 16.46
N ILE A 698 -3.03 67.98 15.19
CA ILE A 698 -1.95 68.20 14.23
C ILE A 698 -1.14 69.42 14.68
N SER A 699 0.18 69.29 14.74
CA SER A 699 1.11 70.38 15.04
C SER A 699 1.89 70.85 13.81
N LYS A 700 2.22 69.93 12.88
CA LYS A 700 2.96 70.24 11.65
C LYS A 700 2.77 69.18 10.57
N ILE A 701 2.49 69.61 9.34
CA ILE A 701 2.55 68.78 8.13
C ILE A 701 3.76 69.23 7.29
N GLN A 702 4.60 68.28 6.89
CA GLN A 702 5.61 68.45 5.84
C GLN A 702 5.15 67.73 4.58
N THR A 703 5.37 68.32 3.41
CA THR A 703 5.10 67.72 2.08
C THR A 703 6.33 67.88 1.18
N ASP A 704 6.81 66.77 0.62
CA ASP A 704 8.01 66.71 -0.22
C ASP A 704 7.57 66.52 -1.69
N HIS A 705 7.69 67.58 -2.51
CA HIS A 705 7.14 67.60 -3.86
C HIS A 705 8.11 67.04 -4.91
N GLY A 706 7.59 66.50 -6.01
CA GLY A 706 8.38 65.82 -7.06
C GLY A 706 9.40 66.68 -7.83
N GLN A 707 9.43 68.00 -7.64
CA GLN A 707 10.49 68.90 -8.14
C GLN A 707 11.63 69.12 -7.12
N GLY A 708 11.55 68.47 -5.96
CA GLY A 708 12.50 68.58 -4.84
C GLY A 708 12.18 69.68 -3.82
N THR A 709 11.19 70.55 -4.08
CA THR A 709 10.76 71.57 -3.11
C THR A 709 10.03 70.95 -1.91
N HIS A 710 10.23 71.51 -0.72
CA HIS A 710 9.62 71.05 0.53
C HIS A 710 8.64 72.10 1.07
N GLU A 711 7.39 71.74 1.31
CA GLU A 711 6.42 72.57 2.01
C GLU A 711 6.30 72.13 3.47
N VAL A 712 6.15 73.10 4.39
CA VAL A 712 5.98 72.90 5.82
C VAL A 712 4.84 73.77 6.32
N GLN A 713 3.70 73.14 6.59
CA GLN A 713 2.54 73.73 7.23
C GLN A 713 2.62 73.53 8.75
N THR A 714 2.32 74.57 9.54
CA THR A 714 2.34 74.55 11.02
C THR A 714 0.95 74.90 11.55
N PHE A 715 0.53 74.25 12.63
CA PHE A 715 -0.83 74.32 13.18
C PHE A 715 -0.80 74.59 14.69
N THR A 716 -1.92 75.02 15.26
CA THR A 716 -2.15 75.15 16.72
C THR A 716 -3.36 74.31 17.14
N PRO A 717 -3.49 73.91 18.41
CA PRO A 717 -4.67 73.16 18.88
C PRO A 717 -6.00 73.87 18.59
N GLU A 718 -5.99 75.21 18.56
CA GLU A 718 -7.12 76.07 18.26
C GLU A 718 -7.40 76.25 16.75
N GLN A 719 -6.42 75.97 15.88
CA GLN A 719 -6.52 76.13 14.42
C GLN A 719 -6.09 74.83 13.72
N GLN A 720 -7.06 73.96 13.45
CA GLN A 720 -6.87 72.64 12.84
C GLN A 720 -7.41 72.55 11.41
N ASP A 721 -8.42 73.35 11.05
CA ASP A 721 -9.02 73.37 9.71
C ASP A 721 -8.10 74.00 8.64
N HIS A 722 -7.13 74.82 9.08
CA HIS A 722 -6.13 75.48 8.25
C HIS A 722 -4.84 75.75 9.06
N PRO A 723 -3.66 75.83 8.41
CA PRO A 723 -2.40 76.10 9.09
C PRO A 723 -2.29 77.56 9.54
N THR A 724 -1.54 77.80 10.62
CA THR A 724 -1.15 79.15 11.08
C THR A 724 -0.01 79.73 10.25
N SER A 725 0.83 78.87 9.66
CA SER A 725 1.82 79.27 8.65
C SER A 725 2.17 78.14 7.68
N THR A 726 2.52 78.50 6.45
CA THR A 726 3.02 77.60 5.41
C THR A 726 4.37 78.11 4.90
N THR A 727 5.44 77.34 5.11
CA THR A 727 6.80 77.66 4.68
C THR A 727 7.21 76.79 3.51
N LEU A 728 7.65 77.39 2.40
CA LEU A 728 8.17 76.68 1.22
C LEU A 728 9.69 76.80 1.16
N TYR A 729 10.35 75.67 0.88
CA TYR A 729 11.80 75.55 0.71
C TYR A 729 12.17 74.96 -0.66
N ASP A 730 13.38 75.25 -1.13
CA ASP A 730 13.98 74.59 -2.28
C ASP A 730 14.55 73.20 -1.94
N ALA A 731 15.05 72.49 -2.96
CA ALA A 731 15.64 71.16 -2.84
C ALA A 731 16.97 71.09 -2.05
N SER A 732 17.43 72.22 -1.49
CA SER A 732 18.56 72.32 -0.55
C SER A 732 18.13 72.82 0.84
N TRP A 733 16.82 72.82 1.13
CA TRP A 733 16.22 73.37 2.36
C TRP A 733 16.50 74.88 2.57
N LYS A 734 16.78 75.64 1.50
CA LYS A 734 16.82 77.10 1.55
C LYS A 734 15.39 77.64 1.46
N LEU A 735 15.07 78.64 2.29
CA LEU A 735 13.77 79.32 2.28
C LEU A 735 13.46 79.91 0.89
N VAL A 736 12.24 79.68 0.41
CA VAL A 736 11.66 80.28 -0.81
C VAL A 736 10.52 81.23 -0.43
N SER A 737 9.63 80.82 0.48
CA SER A 737 8.62 81.71 1.05
C SER A 737 8.11 81.25 2.41
N VAL A 738 7.46 82.15 3.15
CA VAL A 738 6.60 81.80 4.29
C VAL A 738 5.34 82.67 4.30
N SER A 739 4.19 82.03 4.31
CA SER A 739 2.87 82.64 4.49
C SER A 739 2.37 82.42 5.92
N TYR A 740 1.65 83.39 6.48
CA TYR A 740 1.00 83.33 7.79
C TYR A 740 -0.49 83.62 7.64
N PHE A 741 -1.34 82.95 8.43
CA PHE A 741 -2.80 83.02 8.30
C PHE A 741 -3.49 83.42 9.62
N ASP A 742 -4.67 84.05 9.53
CA ASP A 742 -5.47 84.43 10.70
C ASP A 742 -6.38 83.29 11.22
N GLU A 743 -7.17 83.54 12.26
CA GLU A 743 -8.13 82.59 12.83
C GLU A 743 -9.26 82.18 11.85
N LEU A 744 -9.41 82.87 10.71
CA LEU A 744 -10.41 82.59 9.67
C LEU A 744 -9.79 81.97 8.40
N GLY A 745 -8.46 81.92 8.30
CA GLY A 745 -7.72 81.34 7.18
C GLY A 745 -7.30 82.35 6.10
N HIS A 746 -7.55 83.65 6.27
CA HIS A 746 -7.07 84.66 5.34
C HIS A 746 -5.57 84.84 5.45
N THR A 747 -4.92 85.21 4.35
CA THR A 747 -3.48 85.45 4.35
C THR A 747 -3.18 86.76 5.07
N THR A 748 -2.34 86.75 6.10
CA THR A 748 -1.97 87.98 6.86
C THR A 748 -0.64 88.57 6.40
N VAL A 749 0.34 87.72 6.12
CA VAL A 749 1.70 88.08 5.71
C VAL A 749 2.26 86.99 4.80
N VAL A 750 2.90 87.36 3.70
CA VAL A 750 3.73 86.48 2.87
C VAL A 750 5.11 87.09 2.70
N ASN A 751 6.16 86.40 3.16
CA ASN A 751 7.54 86.70 2.80
C ASN A 751 7.95 85.80 1.62
N VAL A 752 8.53 86.37 0.56
CA VAL A 752 9.15 85.65 -0.56
C VAL A 752 10.64 85.94 -0.57
N ALA A 753 11.46 84.92 -0.36
CA ALA A 753 12.92 85.01 -0.34
C ALA A 753 13.48 84.82 -1.77
N GLY A 754 14.11 85.87 -2.29
CA GLY A 754 14.74 85.89 -3.60
C GLY A 754 16.20 85.43 -3.60
N GLU A 755 16.89 85.78 -4.69
CA GLU A 755 18.35 85.64 -4.78
C GLU A 755 19.06 86.83 -4.12
N ASN A 756 20.33 86.61 -3.74
CA ASN A 756 21.25 87.68 -3.31
C ASN A 756 20.73 88.59 -2.17
N GLY A 757 20.05 88.00 -1.18
CA GLY A 757 19.57 88.72 0.01
C GLY A 757 18.23 89.45 -0.17
N LEU A 758 17.68 89.49 -1.39
CA LEU A 758 16.37 90.07 -1.67
C LEU A 758 15.25 89.31 -0.94
N ASN A 759 14.36 90.01 -0.25
CA ASN A 759 13.15 89.45 0.36
C ASN A 759 11.97 90.41 0.12
N THR A 760 10.80 89.89 -0.26
CA THR A 760 9.59 90.69 -0.47
C THR A 760 8.53 90.29 0.56
N LEU A 761 8.13 91.21 1.43
CA LEU A 761 7.16 91.00 2.50
C LEU A 761 5.84 91.69 2.17
N THR A 762 4.85 90.92 1.70
CA THR A 762 3.49 91.41 1.48
C THR A 762 2.68 91.21 2.77
N SER A 763 2.19 92.29 3.36
CA SER A 763 1.22 92.27 4.47
C SER A 763 -0.17 92.63 3.95
N PHE A 764 -1.19 92.01 4.54
CA PHE A 764 -2.58 92.10 4.11
C PHE A 764 -3.46 92.83 5.16
N VAL A 765 -4.70 93.10 4.80
CA VAL A 765 -5.72 93.66 5.72
C VAL A 765 -6.27 92.52 6.58
N PRO A 766 -6.25 92.60 7.92
CA PRO A 766 -6.74 91.51 8.77
C PRO A 766 -8.21 91.16 8.49
N GLY A 767 -8.50 89.88 8.21
CA GLY A 767 -9.82 89.39 7.86
C GLY A 767 -10.22 89.53 6.39
N THR A 768 -9.31 89.93 5.49
CA THR A 768 -9.49 89.85 4.02
C THR A 768 -8.18 89.45 3.33
N ASP A 769 -8.23 89.10 2.05
CA ASP A 769 -7.03 88.87 1.21
C ASP A 769 -6.57 90.14 0.45
N ASP A 770 -6.99 91.33 0.91
CA ASP A 770 -6.58 92.60 0.29
C ASP A 770 -5.17 92.99 0.74
N ILE A 771 -4.32 93.37 -0.22
CA ILE A 771 -2.95 93.83 0.08
C ILE A 771 -3.02 95.16 0.81
N LYS A 772 -2.40 95.23 1.99
CA LYS A 772 -2.24 96.44 2.79
C LYS A 772 -0.90 97.12 2.53
N GLN A 773 0.16 96.33 2.36
CA GLN A 773 1.54 96.82 2.27
C GLN A 773 2.43 95.80 1.55
N VAL A 774 3.34 96.24 0.69
CA VAL A 774 4.41 95.41 0.12
C VAL A 774 5.75 96.06 0.44
N GLU A 775 6.59 95.36 1.18
CA GLU A 775 7.95 95.80 1.51
C GLU A 775 8.98 94.97 0.73
N VAL A 776 10.05 95.62 0.27
CA VAL A 776 11.20 94.97 -0.36
C VAL A 776 12.43 95.25 0.48
N TYR A 777 13.14 94.19 0.83
CA TYR A 777 14.35 94.20 1.64
C TYR A 777 15.53 93.60 0.85
N VAL A 778 16.75 94.06 1.11
CA VAL A 778 18.00 93.38 0.72
C VAL A 778 18.86 93.22 1.97
N ASP A 779 19.27 91.98 2.26
CA ASP A 779 19.98 91.60 3.50
C ASP A 779 19.29 92.12 4.78
N TRP A 780 17.95 92.08 4.79
CA TRP A 780 17.07 92.61 5.84
C TRP A 780 17.18 94.12 6.13
N LYS A 781 17.87 94.90 5.28
CA LYS A 781 17.71 96.35 5.17
C LYS A 781 16.52 96.66 4.26
N LEU A 782 15.59 97.51 4.69
CA LEU A 782 14.48 97.97 3.86
C LEU A 782 15.03 98.74 2.64
N GLN A 783 14.44 98.51 1.48
CA GLN A 783 14.79 99.14 0.20
C GLN A 783 13.57 99.85 -0.41
N SER A 784 12.36 99.30 -0.24
CA SER A 784 11.12 100.03 -0.49
C SER A 784 9.94 99.50 0.33
N ARG A 785 8.89 100.32 0.47
CA ARG A 785 7.60 99.98 1.09
C ARG A 785 6.49 100.69 0.32
N THR A 786 5.62 99.92 -0.34
CA THR A 786 4.38 100.39 -0.95
C THR A 786 3.24 100.18 0.03
N ASP A 787 2.60 101.25 0.51
CA ASP A 787 1.38 101.20 1.32
C ASP A 787 0.16 101.35 0.41
N TYR A 788 -0.87 100.51 0.61
CA TYR A 788 -2.09 100.49 -0.20
C TYR A 788 -3.29 101.04 0.59
N ASP A 789 -4.28 101.60 -0.11
CA ASP A 789 -5.55 102.02 0.47
C ASP A 789 -6.61 100.90 0.46
N ALA A 790 -7.79 101.19 1.01
CA ALA A 790 -8.89 100.23 1.13
C ALA A 790 -9.56 99.84 -0.20
N ASP A 791 -9.24 100.50 -1.32
CA ASP A 791 -9.67 100.13 -2.66
C ASP A 791 -8.57 99.35 -3.42
N GLY A 792 -7.48 98.96 -2.74
CA GLY A 792 -6.33 98.25 -3.32
C GLY A 792 -5.43 99.12 -4.21
N LYS A 793 -5.57 100.44 -4.16
CA LYS A 793 -4.71 101.39 -4.89
C LYS A 793 -3.46 101.72 -4.08
N ILE A 794 -2.42 102.20 -4.76
CA ILE A 794 -1.21 102.68 -4.09
C ILE A 794 -1.53 104.00 -3.39
N SER A 795 -1.31 104.07 -2.08
CA SER A 795 -1.46 105.30 -1.30
C SER A 795 -0.12 106.02 -1.08
N LYS A 796 0.98 105.26 -0.98
CA LYS A 796 2.33 105.76 -0.71
C LYS A 796 3.38 104.74 -1.14
N ILE A 797 4.52 105.22 -1.66
CA ILE A 797 5.74 104.44 -1.87
C ILE A 797 6.87 105.12 -1.10
N GLN A 798 7.49 104.39 -0.19
CA GLN A 798 8.76 104.75 0.43
C GLN A 798 9.89 103.98 -0.28
N THR A 799 11.02 104.62 -0.52
CA THR A 799 12.26 104.02 -1.07
C THR A 799 13.43 104.42 -0.19
N ASP A 800 14.20 103.44 0.30
CA ASP A 800 15.27 103.59 1.29
C ASP A 800 16.63 103.34 0.61
N ASN A 801 17.33 104.41 0.25
CA ASN A 801 18.57 104.34 -0.53
C ASN A 801 19.76 103.77 0.27
N ASP A 802 20.81 103.32 -0.42
CA ASP A 802 22.01 102.77 0.22
C ASP A 802 22.96 103.81 0.84
N ASP A 803 22.81 105.10 0.50
CA ASP A 803 23.44 106.19 1.25
C ASP A 803 22.69 106.57 2.54
N GLY A 804 21.55 105.91 2.80
CA GLY A 804 20.67 106.16 3.93
C GLY A 804 19.65 107.28 3.71
N THR A 805 19.59 107.92 2.54
CA THR A 805 18.51 108.85 2.24
C THR A 805 17.19 108.10 2.00
N HIS A 806 16.07 108.74 2.32
CA HIS A 806 14.73 108.15 2.18
C HIS A 806 13.89 109.01 1.23
N GLU A 807 13.32 108.41 0.19
CA GLU A 807 12.28 109.03 -0.63
C GLU A 807 10.91 108.53 -0.17
N VAL A 808 9.94 109.43 0.00
CA VAL A 808 8.53 109.09 0.28
C VAL A 808 7.63 109.80 -0.72
N GLN A 809 7.14 109.02 -1.66
CA GLN A 809 6.10 109.37 -2.62
C GLN A 809 4.73 109.10 -2.01
N VAL A 810 3.80 110.06 -2.09
CA VAL A 810 2.39 109.90 -1.70
C VAL A 810 1.53 110.03 -2.95
N PHE A 811 0.46 109.25 -3.01
CA PHE A 811 -0.45 109.12 -4.14
C PHE A 811 -1.88 109.46 -3.71
N THR A 812 -2.78 109.71 -4.66
CA THR A 812 -4.20 109.91 -4.38
C THR A 812 -5.04 108.94 -5.20
N ALA A 813 -6.29 108.73 -4.83
CA ALA A 813 -7.21 107.84 -5.56
C ALA A 813 -7.41 108.24 -7.04
N GLU A 814 -7.08 109.49 -7.41
CA GLU A 814 -7.12 110.07 -8.76
C GLU A 814 -5.75 110.08 -9.45
N GLN A 815 -4.64 110.07 -8.70
CA GLN A 815 -3.26 110.10 -9.21
C GLN A 815 -2.54 108.78 -8.87
N GLN A 816 -2.64 107.80 -9.77
CA GLN A 816 -2.01 106.47 -9.62
C GLN A 816 -0.82 106.24 -10.58
N GLY A 817 -0.70 107.05 -11.65
CA GLY A 817 0.42 106.95 -12.60
C GLY A 817 1.67 107.77 -12.20
N HIS A 818 1.53 108.66 -11.22
CA HIS A 818 2.60 109.50 -10.67
C HIS A 818 2.19 109.95 -9.24
N PRO A 819 3.15 110.31 -8.37
CA PRO A 819 2.84 110.80 -7.04
C PRO A 819 2.16 112.18 -7.05
N SER A 820 1.35 112.44 -6.03
CA SER A 820 0.83 113.75 -5.66
C SER A 820 1.86 114.57 -4.87
N SER A 821 2.77 113.90 -4.16
CA SER A 821 3.98 114.54 -3.61
C SER A 821 5.14 113.57 -3.44
N THR A 822 6.37 114.09 -3.52
CA THR A 822 7.62 113.39 -3.21
C THR A 822 8.39 114.14 -2.15
N SER A 823 8.72 113.44 -1.07
CA SER A 823 9.52 113.92 0.05
C SER A 823 10.88 113.24 0.02
N LEU A 824 11.98 113.98 0.19
CA LEU A 824 13.33 113.44 0.32
C LEU A 824 13.88 113.79 1.71
N TYR A 825 14.31 112.78 2.45
CA TYR A 825 14.87 112.88 3.79
C TYR A 825 16.33 112.38 3.83
N ASP A 826 17.12 112.90 4.77
CA ASP A 826 18.45 112.37 5.08
C ASP A 826 18.38 111.11 5.97
N ALA A 827 19.54 110.50 6.24
CA ALA A 827 19.69 109.31 7.08
C ALA A 827 19.35 109.52 8.58
N SER A 828 18.83 110.69 8.96
CA SER A 828 18.21 110.96 10.26
C SER A 828 16.70 111.20 10.19
N TRP A 829 16.08 110.86 9.05
CA TRP A 829 14.67 111.16 8.73
C TRP A 829 14.31 112.65 8.76
N LYS A 830 15.30 113.52 8.56
CA LYS A 830 15.10 114.97 8.46
C LYS A 830 14.84 115.37 7.02
N LEU A 831 13.77 116.13 6.78
CA LEU A 831 13.33 116.53 5.44
C LEU A 831 14.38 117.45 4.78
N VAL A 832 14.92 117.02 3.64
CA VAL A 832 15.91 117.73 2.82
C VAL A 832 15.25 118.49 1.67
N ALA A 833 14.24 117.88 1.04
CA ALA A 833 13.42 118.49 0.00
C ALA A 833 11.99 117.93 0.01
N TYR A 834 11.04 118.72 -0.46
CA TYR A 834 9.64 118.32 -0.65
C TYR A 834 9.11 118.92 -1.94
N THR A 835 8.35 118.13 -2.71
CA THR A 835 7.77 118.51 -3.99
C THR A 835 6.32 118.04 -4.03
N THR A 836 5.37 118.95 -4.25
CA THR A 836 3.97 118.61 -4.56
C THR A 836 3.74 118.72 -6.06
N PHE A 837 2.96 117.79 -6.62
CA PHE A 837 2.57 117.77 -8.02
C PHE A 837 1.07 118.03 -8.14
N ASP A 838 0.70 119.05 -8.90
CA ASP A 838 -0.69 119.36 -9.22
C ASP A 838 -1.32 118.18 -10.00
N SER A 839 -2.60 117.88 -9.74
CA SER A 839 -3.36 116.88 -10.51
C SER A 839 -3.58 117.25 -11.98
N HIS A 840 -3.13 118.45 -12.41
CA HIS A 840 -3.33 118.98 -13.76
C HIS A 840 -2.05 119.10 -14.62
N SER A 841 -0.87 118.63 -14.20
CA SER A 841 0.36 118.69 -15.01
C SER A 841 1.16 117.38 -15.05
N ASN A 842 1.20 116.72 -16.21
CA ASN A 842 1.87 115.43 -16.45
C ASN A 842 3.35 115.54 -16.87
N ASP A 843 3.94 116.74 -16.90
CA ASP A 843 5.17 117.04 -17.65
C ASP A 843 6.21 117.92 -16.91
N GLY A 844 6.24 117.88 -15.58
CA GLY A 844 7.44 118.16 -14.77
C GLY A 844 8.03 119.58 -14.80
N ALA A 845 7.41 120.55 -15.49
CA ALA A 845 7.95 121.90 -15.69
C ALA A 845 7.18 123.02 -14.95
N GLY A 846 6.13 122.67 -14.19
CA GLY A 846 5.34 123.59 -13.37
C GLY A 846 6.02 123.97 -12.05
N SER A 847 6.89 124.98 -12.07
CA SER A 847 7.55 125.54 -10.88
C SER A 847 6.59 126.22 -9.89
N MET A 848 6.77 126.23 -8.56
CA MET A 848 7.79 125.62 -7.68
C MET A 848 7.35 125.79 -6.21
N SER A 849 7.83 124.94 -5.30
CA SER A 849 8.00 125.26 -3.87
C SER A 849 9.21 124.53 -3.28
N PHE A 850 10.40 124.84 -3.80
CA PHE A 850 11.66 124.21 -3.40
C PHE A 850 12.14 124.75 -2.05
N LEU A 851 11.85 124.01 -0.97
CA LEU A 851 12.12 124.43 0.41
C LEU A 851 13.36 123.71 0.99
N VAL A 852 14.55 124.11 0.55
CA VAL A 852 15.81 123.70 1.20
C VAL A 852 16.03 124.54 2.46
N ALA A 853 15.86 123.91 3.62
CA ALA A 853 15.97 124.55 4.92
C ALA A 853 17.45 124.67 5.36
N GLY A 854 18.01 125.88 5.29
CA GLY A 854 19.29 126.19 5.91
C GLY A 854 19.19 126.23 7.44
N ASP A 855 19.87 125.29 8.09
CA ASP A 855 20.14 125.12 9.53
C ASP A 855 19.11 125.62 10.58
N SER A 856 18.62 124.66 11.38
CA SER A 856 17.86 124.85 12.63
C SER A 856 16.48 125.50 12.53
N VAL A 857 15.56 124.83 11.83
CA VAL A 857 14.14 124.80 12.23
C VAL A 857 13.85 123.39 12.75
N ASP A 858 13.26 123.30 13.94
CA ASP A 858 12.88 122.03 14.58
C ASP A 858 11.40 121.71 14.31
N ALA A 859 11.03 120.43 14.37
CA ALA A 859 9.83 119.90 13.73
C ALA A 859 8.53 120.13 14.54
N ALA A 860 7.94 121.33 14.43
CA ALA A 860 6.61 121.62 15.00
C ALA A 860 5.78 122.74 14.32
N TYR A 861 6.36 123.60 13.46
CA TYR A 861 5.79 124.93 13.18
C TYR A 861 4.89 125.06 11.92
N PHE A 862 4.46 123.96 11.29
CA PHE A 862 3.53 124.00 10.15
C PHE A 862 2.28 123.12 10.30
N GLU A 863 2.06 122.54 11.49
CA GLU A 863 0.74 122.00 11.84
C GLU A 863 -0.12 123.06 12.53
N SER A 864 -1.37 123.21 12.08
CA SER A 864 -2.44 124.06 12.66
C SER A 864 -2.26 125.60 12.63
N ALA A 865 -2.60 126.25 11.50
CA ALA A 865 -2.71 127.72 11.42
C ALA A 865 -3.80 128.27 10.46
N ALA A 866 -4.93 127.57 10.25
CA ALA A 866 -6.03 128.07 9.41
C ALA A 866 -7.44 127.53 9.76
N ALA A 867 -7.80 127.50 11.06
CA ALA A 867 -9.16 127.22 11.51
C ALA A 867 -9.83 128.49 12.08
N GLY A 868 -11.05 128.80 11.64
CA GLY A 868 -11.83 129.94 12.09
C GLY A 868 -13.24 129.89 11.53
N ASP A 869 -14.25 129.92 12.40
CA ASP A 869 -15.64 129.51 12.11
C ASP A 869 -16.67 130.59 12.50
N GLU A 870 -17.93 130.32 12.17
CA GLU A 870 -19.19 130.92 12.62
C GLU A 870 -19.65 132.30 12.08
N THR A 871 -20.47 132.20 11.02
CA THR A 871 -21.81 132.85 10.88
C THR A 871 -22.01 134.24 10.23
N SER A 872 -23.05 134.26 9.39
CA SER A 872 -23.78 135.34 8.68
C SER A 872 -24.29 136.51 9.57
N PRO A 873 -24.77 137.69 9.06
CA PRO A 873 -25.49 137.83 7.77
C PRO A 873 -25.48 139.19 6.98
N HIS A 874 -26.00 139.16 5.73
CA HIS A 874 -26.62 140.27 4.93
C HIS A 874 -25.72 141.47 4.50
N THR A 875 -25.87 142.18 3.36
CA THR A 875 -26.73 142.11 2.13
C THR A 875 -26.15 143.04 1.02
N TYR A 876 -26.41 142.75 -0.28
CA TYR A 876 -26.52 143.63 -1.51
C TYR A 876 -25.72 144.98 -1.62
N ALA A 877 -25.22 145.45 -2.78
CA ALA A 877 -25.80 145.43 -4.15
C ALA A 877 -24.83 145.96 -5.27
N PHE A 878 -25.03 145.54 -6.54
CA PHE A 878 -24.86 146.23 -7.87
C PHE A 878 -23.61 147.14 -8.17
N ALA A 879 -23.08 147.33 -9.41
CA ALA A 879 -23.57 147.07 -10.79
C ALA A 879 -22.46 147.25 -11.89
N LEU A 880 -22.61 146.61 -13.08
CA LEU A 880 -22.12 147.02 -14.45
C LEU A 880 -20.57 147.14 -14.67
N ASP A 881 -19.91 147.21 -15.84
CA ASP A 881 -20.08 146.89 -17.30
C ASP A 881 -18.68 147.14 -17.97
N ASP A 882 -18.27 146.75 -19.19
CA ASP A 882 -18.54 145.65 -20.16
C ASP A 882 -17.48 145.74 -21.33
N GLN A 883 -17.49 144.80 -22.30
CA GLN A 883 -16.93 144.84 -23.68
C GLN A 883 -15.44 144.50 -24.02
N ALA A 884 -15.32 143.43 -24.83
CA ALA A 884 -14.60 143.31 -26.13
C ALA A 884 -13.10 142.90 -26.23
N GLY A 885 -12.74 142.16 -27.32
CA GLY A 885 -11.36 141.71 -27.60
C GLY A 885 -11.04 141.07 -28.98
N ALA A 886 -11.57 139.88 -29.28
CA ALA A 886 -11.59 139.15 -30.59
C ALA A 886 -10.28 138.68 -31.32
N ASN A 887 -10.34 137.43 -31.84
CA ASN A 887 -9.92 136.92 -33.18
C ASN A 887 -8.57 136.19 -33.51
N PHE A 888 -8.74 134.94 -34.01
CA PHE A 888 -8.14 134.21 -35.18
C PHE A 888 -6.71 133.57 -35.23
N GLY A 889 -6.67 132.36 -35.81
CA GLY A 889 -5.52 131.61 -36.42
C GLY A 889 -5.23 130.24 -35.75
N ASP A 890 -5.52 129.05 -36.31
CA ASP A 890 -5.01 128.32 -37.52
C ASP A 890 -3.68 127.54 -37.30
N GLU A 891 -3.42 126.31 -37.77
CA GLU A 891 -4.26 125.26 -38.43
C GLU A 891 -3.54 123.86 -38.54
N THR A 892 -4.11 122.76 -38.01
CA THR A 892 -3.93 121.31 -38.42
C THR A 892 -2.51 120.62 -38.40
N PHE A 893 -2.25 119.31 -38.70
CA PHE A 893 -3.03 118.16 -39.26
C PHE A 893 -2.43 116.75 -38.90
N SER A 894 -3.23 115.81 -38.32
CA SER A 894 -3.16 114.30 -38.41
C SER A 894 -1.87 113.50 -37.99
N PHE A 895 -1.86 112.19 -37.63
CA PHE A 895 -2.81 111.04 -37.56
C PHE A 895 -2.17 109.92 -36.66
N ALA A 896 -2.70 108.72 -36.30
CA ALA A 896 -3.97 107.98 -36.51
C ALA A 896 -4.29 107.01 -35.31
N GLU A 897 -4.57 105.72 -35.56
CA GLU A 897 -5.20 104.71 -34.65
C GLU A 897 -4.47 103.34 -34.72
N ALA A 898 -4.74 102.27 -33.94
CA ALA A 898 -5.78 101.89 -32.95
C ALA A 898 -5.13 101.03 -31.80
N GLY A 899 -5.71 100.67 -30.64
CA GLY A 899 -7.10 100.34 -30.21
C GLY A 899 -7.34 98.81 -30.29
N TYR A 900 -7.93 98.02 -29.35
CA TYR A 900 -8.81 98.17 -28.16
C TYR A 900 -8.66 96.87 -27.28
N ALA A 901 -9.24 96.63 -26.08
CA ALA A 901 -9.70 97.40 -24.90
C ALA A 901 -10.27 96.41 -23.80
N ASP A 902 -10.01 96.74 -22.53
CA ASP A 902 -10.52 96.39 -21.17
C ASP A 902 -11.76 95.50 -20.80
N GLU A 903 -11.72 94.99 -19.54
CA GLU A 903 -12.80 94.87 -18.49
C GLU A 903 -13.97 93.81 -18.61
N VAL A 904 -14.76 93.36 -17.58
CA VAL A 904 -14.94 93.65 -16.10
C VAL A 904 -15.69 92.52 -15.29
N PHE A 905 -15.31 92.27 -14.01
CA PHE A 905 -16.01 91.83 -12.74
C PHE A 905 -17.16 90.76 -12.57
N SER A 906 -17.34 90.32 -11.28
CA SER A 906 -18.61 90.02 -10.53
C SER A 906 -19.18 88.56 -10.49
N THR A 907 -19.70 87.92 -9.40
CA THR A 907 -19.78 88.17 -7.92
C THR A 907 -20.27 86.93 -7.09
N ALA A 908 -19.68 86.70 -5.90
CA ALA A 908 -20.25 86.42 -4.54
C ALA A 908 -21.32 85.32 -4.17
N ASN A 909 -21.01 84.58 -3.07
CA ASN A 909 -21.84 84.18 -1.88
C ASN A 909 -23.04 83.19 -1.98
N HIS A 910 -23.45 82.39 -0.96
CA HIS A 910 -22.96 82.09 0.41
C HIS A 910 -23.48 80.71 0.96
N ILE A 911 -22.64 79.96 1.70
CA ILE A 911 -22.81 79.16 2.95
C ILE A 911 -24.21 78.60 3.37
N PHE A 912 -24.37 77.26 3.52
CA PHE A 912 -24.50 76.53 4.82
C PHE A 912 -24.63 74.98 4.69
N ASN A 913 -24.43 74.26 5.80
CA ASN A 913 -24.14 72.82 5.91
C ASN A 913 -25.03 72.11 6.96
N ALA A 914 -25.41 70.82 6.77
CA ALA A 914 -25.79 69.86 7.83
C ALA A 914 -26.01 68.39 7.36
N PHE A 915 -25.18 67.47 7.87
CA PHE A 915 -25.45 66.11 8.40
C PHE A 915 -26.48 65.11 7.78
N ASP A 916 -25.94 63.93 7.41
CA ASP A 916 -26.30 62.54 7.81
C ASP A 916 -27.61 61.80 7.40
N ASP A 917 -27.39 60.76 6.57
CA ASP A 917 -27.55 59.32 6.88
C ASP A 917 -28.75 58.49 6.32
N THR A 918 -28.44 57.22 6.04
CA THR A 918 -29.27 56.01 5.83
C THR A 918 -29.91 55.65 4.46
N THR A 919 -29.20 54.77 3.74
CA THR A 919 -29.64 53.40 3.35
C THR A 919 -30.36 53.05 2.00
N VAL A 920 -29.84 51.95 1.40
CA VAL A 920 -30.37 50.94 0.43
C VAL A 920 -30.96 51.35 -0.95
N VAL A 921 -30.30 50.91 -2.05
CA VAL A 921 -30.72 49.80 -2.95
C VAL A 921 -29.81 49.71 -4.21
N SER A 922 -29.41 48.48 -4.55
CA SER A 922 -28.60 48.06 -5.74
C SER A 922 -29.48 48.01 -7.03
N PRO A 923 -29.01 47.80 -8.30
CA PRO A 923 -27.75 47.14 -8.68
C PRO A 923 -27.04 47.49 -10.04
N HIS A 924 -25.93 46.76 -10.26
CA HIS A 924 -25.51 46.10 -11.52
C HIS A 924 -24.61 46.80 -12.58
N TYR A 925 -23.59 46.02 -12.98
CA TYR A 925 -22.67 46.14 -14.14
C TYR A 925 -21.66 47.31 -14.13
N ASP A 926 -20.45 47.18 -14.71
CA ASP A 926 -19.94 46.12 -15.61
C ASP A 926 -18.48 45.70 -15.34
N LEU A 927 -17.96 44.73 -16.11
CA LEU A 927 -16.55 44.24 -16.12
C LEU A 927 -15.53 45.36 -16.43
N VAL A 928 -14.25 45.27 -16.02
CA VAL A 928 -13.19 44.31 -16.44
C VAL A 928 -12.15 44.08 -15.35
#